data_AF-A0A4S4ZZX1-F1
#
_entry.id   AF-A0A4S4ZZX1-F1
#
_cell.length_a   1.000
_cell.length_b   1.000
_cell.length_c   1.000
_cell.angle_alpha   90.00
_cell.angle_beta   90.00
_cell.angle_gamma   90.00
#
_symmetry.space_group_name_H-M   'P 1'
#
loop_
_entity.id
_entity.type
_entity.pdbx_description
1 polymer ?
#
loop_
_entity_poly.entity_id
_entity_poly.type
_entity_poly.pdbx_seq_one_letter_code
_entity_poly.pdbx_strand_id
1 'polypeptide(L)'
;MRRRLVKRNRLTAATLACVVSPAVLLPAITSQAGPPGPAGQVAAALQPGQSRLAFTDERDQVYRADVTLNTFNGGIADAAGTRESLFAPELGFSDVPVHEGELSIGFDDTRVYVSTADSPGGDVYVEVGGEPVRVTCDSAIETHPVVNVAGWIAYSSDRDSDGDDVAETDPDIWVALQQTNVPEDCDDWQHVNITDQLDEGSDLWPSWHWIFGDGGPDTHTLVWSRAEPGQLPDLVKSGVPSTWIMDPDPAAWLPEQLTDTVGLAETQPAVHPLSDDIVFTTTEDRPDGSLRLMDIDDPDDPSNPWVGMPIPASSEPAWLVSSSGVNPYIAYTRRQEDPYGDIATVRFDDPPGPGDPVFFRDSPVLTTPGVAETHPAWLDGFGASDISGTIAYTARVVHTRIDPSDSRVLDADVAEVLLDGTDRAVPIDQTEDVDGEAVRVDEAGPDYSPDGRRIAFSRQVGVSDSLQPVEREIWVADANGGNAAPLAGTGHQPTDRDRDPVWSPDGSRIAFVRESIPSTGSSASPQVMVVDLVAESVQRITPTPGIDTPVDALDNHSWADSDPDWSPDGQRLILRRTLTPCCDGSVIFRPPPGWSAAADRLPGRLETTPTNDDGLWVVPVQENSIGVRVQFCPFAESCQNVTGRNPAWAPDGSAIVYSVRGELVLGTITANTDTAFQVEREQLTGFRASGEPTDAGYVLSRADDPAWAPDSSEIAFSGQPIGQPDQRGIYRIALDGTGLAVVTDGRGPETEPTHQPHADVAVTVTLSATPVAVGDPIAATFTAANDGPVPAREVALVTALAPGAVVASAEATSGPPATCAADGTGCTIPVLAPLETLTYVVTFSHPAEVAGGVAAGTVSASTVDPNLTNNSAEAPYDVVSVPLTPRSDVAVRLLLDEHTGYVGGQRVAQVRVRNHGPQTALGVTVTATWPAGLVATVPVPGPDPLVPPQQPTPACLPAGDPCLLGSLAPGELVVFEVAVATPAEGDHTIDAVVSSTTVDPATANNRSSVELPVLQPSIRLVPAVARPGQVVLAYGEDMPPGTQVVLSWRPGVVLRPGPLTVAPDGTIRNSILIVRREQLGERTITATSQTTEFAPVTGDALVVLRTMSPPHLVGRG
;
A
#
# COMPACT_ATOMS: atom_id res chain seq x y z
N MET A 1 -4.31 37.59 62.99
CA MET A 1 -3.84 37.61 64.39
C MET A 1 -4.34 36.36 65.12
N ARG A 2 -3.42 35.65 65.81
CA ARG A 2 -3.55 34.84 67.06
C ARG A 2 -4.87 34.12 67.38
N ARG A 3 -4.94 32.90 67.94
CA ARG A 3 -4.04 31.79 68.36
C ARG A 3 -4.91 30.88 69.27
N ARG A 4 -4.71 29.56 69.25
CA ARG A 4 -4.57 28.65 70.43
C ARG A 4 -4.13 27.26 69.90
N LEU A 5 -2.90 26.82 70.19
CA LEU A 5 -2.46 25.87 71.26
C LEU A 5 -2.97 24.43 71.06
N VAL A 6 -2.23 23.31 71.22
CA VAL A 6 -0.80 22.95 71.39
C VAL A 6 -0.72 21.42 71.67
N LYS A 7 0.28 20.70 71.10
CA LYS A 7 0.99 19.48 71.59
C LYS A 7 0.25 18.12 71.71
N ARG A 8 0.87 16.93 71.51
CA ARG A 8 2.20 16.46 71.02
C ARG A 8 2.28 14.91 71.07
N ASN A 9 3.24 14.36 70.29
CA ASN A 9 4.04 13.11 70.45
C ASN A 9 3.57 11.84 69.68
N ARG A 10 4.41 11.07 68.96
CA ARG A 10 5.88 11.09 68.69
C ARG A 10 6.31 10.05 67.60
N LEU A 11 7.26 10.45 66.73
CA LEU A 11 8.51 9.79 66.20
C LEU A 11 8.43 8.45 65.40
N THR A 12 9.16 8.23 64.30
CA THR A 12 10.60 8.52 63.98
C THR A 12 10.89 8.68 62.47
N ALA A 13 12.03 9.32 62.13
CA ALA A 13 12.59 9.61 60.80
C ALA A 13 13.97 8.93 60.59
N ALA A 14 14.51 8.86 59.34
CA ALA A 14 15.93 9.12 58.99
C ALA A 14 16.34 8.89 57.50
N THR A 15 16.95 9.94 56.88
CA THR A 15 18.13 10.05 55.96
C THR A 15 18.28 9.46 54.52
N LEU A 16 18.55 10.40 53.57
CA LEU A 16 19.65 10.57 52.58
C LEU A 16 20.23 9.40 51.72
N ALA A 17 20.23 9.55 50.37
CA ALA A 17 21.40 9.66 49.44
C ALA A 17 21.26 9.00 48.01
N CYS A 18 21.74 9.74 46.98
CA CYS A 18 22.33 9.36 45.65
C CYS A 18 21.49 8.71 44.51
N VAL A 19 21.33 9.24 43.26
CA VAL A 19 22.25 9.61 42.10
C VAL A 19 22.30 8.44 41.07
N VAL A 20 22.00 8.52 39.74
CA VAL A 20 22.63 9.20 38.56
C VAL A 20 21.74 9.06 37.29
N SER A 21 21.70 10.08 36.41
CA SER A 21 21.36 10.04 34.95
C SER A 21 22.62 9.96 34.07
N PRO A 22 22.51 9.70 32.76
CA PRO A 22 23.20 10.57 31.79
C PRO A 22 22.26 10.97 30.63
N ALA A 23 22.03 12.26 30.34
CA ALA A 23 22.91 13.30 29.78
C ALA A 23 22.86 13.33 28.23
N VAL A 24 22.05 14.27 27.71
CA VAL A 24 22.14 14.84 26.35
C VAL A 24 22.92 16.14 26.45
N LEU A 25 23.95 16.32 25.62
CA LEU A 25 24.79 17.52 25.56
C LEU A 25 24.79 18.07 24.12
N LEU A 26 24.29 19.30 23.97
CA LEU A 26 24.59 20.21 22.86
C LEU A 26 26.07 20.64 22.90
N PRO A 27 26.62 21.10 21.77
CA PRO A 27 27.29 22.40 21.82
C PRO A 27 27.09 23.32 20.60
N ALA A 28 26.84 24.59 20.92
CA ALA A 28 27.44 25.84 20.43
C ALA A 28 27.39 26.27 18.94
N ILE A 29 26.86 27.49 18.75
CA ILE A 29 26.95 28.36 17.57
C ILE A 29 28.24 29.21 17.66
N THR A 30 28.99 29.35 16.54
CA THR A 30 29.44 30.62 15.92
C THR A 30 30.51 30.42 14.81
N SER A 31 30.21 30.88 13.58
CA SER A 31 31.00 31.80 12.73
C SER A 31 30.75 31.59 11.22
N GLN A 32 30.73 32.69 10.48
CA GLN A 32 30.37 32.83 9.06
C GLN A 32 31.39 32.25 8.06
N ALA A 33 30.89 31.68 6.96
CA ALA A 33 31.49 31.72 5.62
C ALA A 33 30.38 31.49 4.55
N GLY A 34 30.42 32.23 3.44
CA GLY A 34 29.38 32.27 2.39
C GLY A 34 29.21 31.01 1.53
N PRO A 35 28.25 31.01 0.58
CA PRO A 35 27.73 29.80 -0.05
C PRO A 35 28.66 29.29 -1.17
N PRO A 36 28.89 27.96 -1.28
CA PRO A 36 29.20 27.30 -2.54
C PRO A 36 27.89 26.86 -3.23
N GLY A 37 27.78 27.11 -4.53
CA GLY A 37 26.58 26.88 -5.35
C GLY A 37 26.16 25.41 -5.51
N PRO A 38 25.00 25.14 -6.14
CA PRO A 38 24.40 23.83 -6.19
C PRO A 38 25.23 22.89 -7.08
N ALA A 39 25.61 21.75 -6.51
CA ALA A 39 26.03 20.58 -7.27
C ALA A 39 24.75 19.82 -7.67
N GLY A 40 24.69 19.41 -8.94
CA GLY A 40 23.50 18.93 -9.63
C GLY A 40 22.64 17.92 -8.87
N GLN A 41 21.33 18.16 -8.92
CA GLN A 41 20.33 17.16 -8.59
C GLN A 41 20.40 16.06 -9.64
N VAL A 42 20.77 14.87 -9.22
CA VAL A 42 20.43 13.64 -9.94
C VAL A 42 18.94 13.44 -9.67
N ALA A 43 18.13 13.36 -10.74
CA ALA A 43 16.70 13.09 -10.68
C ALA A 43 16.41 11.93 -9.71
N ALA A 44 15.53 12.16 -8.74
CA ALA A 44 15.06 11.12 -7.85
C ALA A 44 14.34 10.06 -8.71
N ALA A 45 14.73 8.79 -8.57
CA ALA A 45 14.02 7.69 -9.19
C ALA A 45 12.58 7.63 -8.65
N LEU A 46 11.63 7.36 -9.55
CA LEU A 46 10.19 7.24 -9.29
C LEU A 46 9.90 6.27 -8.13
N GLN A 47 8.94 6.62 -7.26
CA GLN A 47 8.40 5.67 -6.27
C GLN A 47 7.38 4.74 -6.95
N PRO A 48 7.31 3.44 -6.60
CA PRO A 48 6.27 2.55 -7.09
C PRO A 48 4.86 3.07 -6.74
N GLY A 49 3.96 3.20 -7.73
CA GLY A 49 2.54 3.54 -7.53
C GLY A 49 2.10 4.96 -7.89
N GLN A 50 2.98 5.84 -8.36
CA GLN A 50 2.62 7.18 -8.86
C GLN A 50 2.53 7.19 -10.39
N SER A 51 1.38 7.55 -10.95
CA SER A 51 1.22 7.88 -12.39
C SER A 51 1.37 9.38 -12.57
N ARG A 52 1.74 9.87 -13.75
CA ARG A 52 1.94 11.32 -13.95
C ARG A 52 1.18 11.80 -15.16
N LEU A 53 0.48 12.92 -15.02
CA LEU A 53 -0.33 13.55 -16.08
C LEU A 53 0.37 14.83 -16.54
N ALA A 54 0.52 14.99 -17.85
CA ALA A 54 0.97 16.22 -18.48
C ALA A 54 -0.21 16.94 -19.13
N PHE A 55 -0.15 18.26 -19.17
CA PHE A 55 -1.16 19.13 -19.77
C PHE A 55 -0.62 20.54 -19.98
N THR A 56 -1.30 21.35 -20.76
CA THR A 56 -0.96 22.78 -20.96
C THR A 56 -1.84 23.72 -20.15
N ASP A 57 -1.37 24.92 -19.83
CA ASP A 57 -2.19 26.00 -19.24
C ASP A 57 -2.65 27.04 -20.27
N GLU A 58 -3.41 28.03 -19.80
CA GLU A 58 -3.84 29.26 -20.52
C GLU A 58 -2.70 30.12 -21.13
N ARG A 59 -1.44 29.69 -21.02
CA ARG A 59 -0.25 30.33 -21.59
C ARG A 59 0.64 29.34 -22.35
N ASP A 60 0.08 28.18 -22.72
CA ASP A 60 0.71 27.07 -23.42
C ASP A 60 1.97 26.54 -22.73
N GLN A 61 2.02 26.66 -21.41
CA GLN A 61 3.10 26.07 -20.63
C GLN A 61 2.72 24.63 -20.32
N VAL A 62 3.61 23.68 -20.62
CA VAL A 62 3.39 22.27 -20.24
C VAL A 62 3.70 22.08 -18.75
N TYR A 63 2.70 21.64 -18.01
CA TYR A 63 2.79 21.23 -16.61
C TYR A 63 2.74 19.72 -16.48
N ARG A 64 3.30 19.26 -15.36
CA ARG A 64 3.15 17.89 -14.89
C ARG A 64 2.47 17.89 -13.52
N ALA A 65 1.52 16.97 -13.35
CA ALA A 65 0.94 16.61 -12.06
C ALA A 65 1.28 15.15 -11.73
N ASP A 66 1.77 14.92 -10.51
CA ASP A 66 1.81 13.57 -9.95
C ASP A 66 0.39 13.17 -9.58
N VAL A 67 -0.02 11.96 -9.96
CA VAL A 67 -1.37 11.41 -9.83
C VAL A 67 -1.30 10.09 -9.05
N THR A 68 -2.04 9.99 -7.95
CA THR A 68 -2.18 8.71 -7.23
C THR A 68 -3.49 8.03 -7.61
N LEU A 69 -3.42 6.80 -8.13
CA LEU A 69 -4.63 6.07 -8.52
C LEU A 69 -5.26 5.42 -7.29
N ASN A 70 -6.51 5.78 -6.96
CA ASN A 70 -7.25 5.15 -5.86
C ASN A 70 -8.10 4.00 -6.40
N THR A 71 -7.82 2.77 -5.96
CA THR A 71 -8.40 1.54 -6.52
C THR A 71 -9.86 1.31 -6.15
N PHE A 72 -10.45 2.20 -5.34
CA PHE A 72 -11.72 1.98 -4.67
C PHE A 72 -13.00 2.32 -5.40
N ASN A 73 -13.00 3.44 -6.10
CA ASN A 73 -14.22 4.07 -6.58
C ASN A 73 -14.09 4.56 -8.02
N GLY A 74 -12.98 4.21 -8.68
CA GLY A 74 -12.68 4.70 -10.01
C GLY A 74 -12.29 6.16 -10.12
N GLY A 75 -11.88 6.78 -9.01
CA GLY A 75 -11.34 8.13 -8.98
C GLY A 75 -9.82 8.18 -8.82
N ILE A 76 -9.25 9.33 -9.14
CA ILE A 76 -7.86 9.71 -8.85
C ILE A 76 -7.82 10.33 -7.45
N ALA A 77 -6.97 9.79 -6.57
CA ALA A 77 -6.64 10.46 -5.31
C ALA A 77 -5.41 11.36 -5.55
N ASP A 78 -5.56 12.65 -5.28
CA ASP A 78 -4.46 13.62 -5.24
C ASP A 78 -3.71 13.92 -6.56
N ALA A 79 -3.72 15.21 -6.90
CA ALA A 79 -2.59 15.96 -7.45
C ALA A 79 -1.94 16.82 -6.34
N ALA A 80 -1.64 16.25 -5.18
CA ALA A 80 -0.98 16.94 -4.08
C ALA A 80 0.55 16.81 -4.20
N GLY A 81 1.17 17.57 -5.10
CA GLY A 81 2.64 17.59 -5.16
C GLY A 81 3.21 18.40 -6.32
N THR A 82 3.97 19.44 -5.99
CA THR A 82 4.96 20.13 -6.83
C THR A 82 4.64 20.24 -8.33
N ARG A 83 4.06 21.38 -8.71
CA ARG A 83 4.06 21.85 -10.10
C ARG A 83 5.51 22.07 -10.54
N GLU A 84 6.04 21.15 -11.33
CA GLU A 84 7.27 21.38 -12.09
C GLU A 84 6.87 21.74 -13.51
N SER A 85 7.31 22.90 -13.99
CA SER A 85 7.34 23.15 -15.44
C SER A 85 8.28 22.10 -16.02
N LEU A 86 7.79 21.30 -16.99
CA LEU A 86 8.64 20.34 -17.71
C LEU A 86 9.80 21.06 -18.43
N PHE A 87 9.65 22.36 -18.67
CA PHE A 87 10.64 23.22 -19.30
C PHE A 87 11.20 24.26 -18.31
N ALA A 88 11.81 23.79 -17.21
CA ALA A 88 12.56 24.69 -16.33
C ALA A 88 13.82 25.26 -17.03
N PRO A 89 14.26 26.50 -16.71
CA PRO A 89 15.35 27.20 -17.41
C PRO A 89 16.73 26.51 -17.32
N GLU A 90 16.87 25.45 -16.54
CA GLU A 90 18.14 24.69 -16.42
C GLU A 90 18.45 23.83 -17.65
N LEU A 91 17.47 23.59 -18.54
CA LEU A 91 17.65 22.94 -19.85
C LEU A 91 17.99 23.92 -20.99
N GLY A 92 18.18 25.21 -20.71
CA GLY A 92 18.67 26.19 -21.69
C GLY A 92 17.60 26.91 -22.53
N PHE A 93 16.31 26.65 -22.30
CA PHE A 93 15.21 27.40 -22.91
C PHE A 93 14.98 28.72 -22.17
N SER A 94 15.87 29.69 -22.36
CA SER A 94 15.62 31.08 -21.94
C SER A 94 15.29 31.91 -23.18
N ASP A 95 14.04 32.36 -23.24
CA ASP A 95 13.49 33.38 -24.16
C ASP A 95 12.84 32.87 -25.46
N VAL A 96 11.63 32.26 -25.42
CA VAL A 96 10.72 32.24 -26.60
C VAL A 96 9.23 32.39 -26.21
N PRO A 97 8.39 33.14 -26.97
CA PRO A 97 6.95 33.30 -26.73
C PRO A 97 6.04 32.31 -27.53
N VAL A 98 5.14 31.61 -26.81
CA VAL A 98 3.71 31.21 -27.06
C VAL A 98 3.25 30.26 -28.23
N HIS A 99 2.43 29.24 -27.87
CA HIS A 99 1.52 28.31 -28.63
C HIS A 99 2.12 27.09 -29.38
N GLU A 100 1.47 25.94 -29.63
CA GLU A 100 0.29 25.23 -29.06
C GLU A 100 0.83 23.91 -28.43
N GLY A 101 0.73 23.66 -27.12
CA GLY A 101 -0.47 23.03 -26.57
C GLY A 101 -0.36 21.50 -26.48
N GLU A 102 0.26 20.84 -27.46
CA GLU A 102 -0.11 19.44 -27.77
C GLU A 102 1.02 18.45 -27.50
N LEU A 103 0.71 17.38 -26.78
CA LEU A 103 1.66 16.35 -26.35
C LEU A 103 1.06 14.95 -26.49
N SER A 104 1.79 14.04 -27.10
CA SER A 104 1.51 12.61 -27.13
C SER A 104 2.71 11.80 -26.65
N ILE A 105 2.44 10.65 -26.04
CA ILE A 105 3.46 9.83 -25.36
C ILE A 105 3.29 8.38 -25.79
N GLY A 106 4.37 7.80 -26.32
CA GLY A 106 4.45 6.40 -26.72
C GLY A 106 4.94 5.49 -25.58
N PHE A 107 4.84 4.18 -25.79
CA PHE A 107 5.15 3.15 -24.78
C PHE A 107 6.60 3.13 -24.28
N ASP A 108 7.54 3.66 -25.05
CA ASP A 108 8.98 3.71 -24.71
C ASP A 108 9.40 5.08 -24.13
N ASP A 109 8.48 5.80 -23.46
CA ASP A 109 8.66 7.20 -23.01
C ASP A 109 8.99 8.18 -24.15
N THR A 110 8.64 7.82 -25.39
CA THR A 110 8.82 8.71 -26.54
C THR A 110 7.78 9.81 -26.46
N ARG A 111 8.23 11.05 -26.28
CA ARG A 111 7.35 12.22 -26.22
C ARG A 111 7.35 12.89 -27.58
N VAL A 112 6.17 13.21 -28.09
CA VAL A 112 6.01 13.99 -29.31
C VAL A 112 5.12 15.19 -29.03
N TYR A 113 5.55 16.37 -29.43
CA TYR A 113 4.86 17.62 -29.12
C TYR A 113 5.07 18.66 -30.21
N VAL A 114 4.21 19.67 -30.26
CA VAL A 114 4.38 20.84 -31.15
C VAL A 114 5.10 21.97 -30.41
N SER A 115 6.00 22.67 -31.09
CA SER A 115 6.65 23.87 -30.56
C SER A 115 6.83 24.95 -31.61
N THR A 116 6.45 26.18 -31.27
CA THR A 116 6.69 27.39 -32.07
C THR A 116 8.03 28.06 -31.78
N ALA A 117 8.91 27.39 -31.02
CA ALA A 117 10.19 27.97 -30.61
C ALA A 117 11.06 28.40 -31.81
N ASP A 118 11.00 27.62 -32.89
CA ASP A 118 11.81 27.81 -34.09
C ASP A 118 11.01 28.19 -35.35
N SER A 119 9.66 28.07 -35.34
CA SER A 119 8.77 28.46 -36.45
C SER A 119 7.47 29.11 -35.93
N PRO A 120 6.96 30.18 -36.58
CA PRO A 120 5.67 30.78 -36.21
C PRO A 120 4.44 29.90 -36.53
N GLY A 121 4.59 28.84 -37.31
CA GLY A 121 3.53 27.85 -37.60
C GLY A 121 3.44 26.72 -36.56
N GLY A 122 4.53 26.46 -35.82
CA GLY A 122 4.64 25.35 -34.87
C GLY A 122 5.14 24.08 -35.55
N ASP A 123 6.26 23.53 -35.08
CA ASP A 123 6.84 22.30 -35.61
C ASP A 123 6.69 21.12 -34.65
N VAL A 124 6.62 19.91 -35.18
CA VAL A 124 6.63 18.67 -34.39
C VAL A 124 8.05 18.36 -33.90
N TYR A 125 8.19 18.00 -32.63
CA TYR A 125 9.42 17.53 -32.00
C TYR A 125 9.20 16.15 -31.39
N VAL A 126 10.26 15.35 -31.34
CA VAL A 126 10.29 14.06 -30.65
C VAL A 126 11.46 13.99 -29.65
N GLU A 127 11.19 13.49 -28.45
CA GLU A 127 12.17 13.28 -27.39
C GLU A 127 12.22 11.79 -27.00
N VAL A 128 13.41 11.18 -27.03
CA VAL A 128 13.65 9.80 -26.57
C VAL A 128 14.83 9.77 -25.59
N GLY A 129 14.56 9.88 -24.30
CA GLY A 129 15.56 9.74 -23.23
C GLY A 129 16.75 10.72 -23.30
N GLY A 130 16.56 11.93 -23.84
CA GLY A 130 17.65 12.88 -24.15
C GLY A 130 17.17 14.23 -24.73
N GLU A 131 17.99 14.89 -25.53
CA GLU A 131 17.66 16.18 -26.18
C GLU A 131 16.57 16.00 -27.26
N PRO A 132 15.64 16.96 -27.41
CA PRO A 132 14.57 16.87 -28.40
C PRO A 132 15.11 17.01 -29.83
N VAL A 133 14.54 16.23 -30.75
CA VAL A 133 14.83 16.26 -32.18
C VAL A 133 13.63 16.86 -32.89
N ARG A 134 13.87 17.91 -33.68
CA ARG A 134 12.85 18.52 -34.53
C ARG A 134 12.51 17.60 -35.70
N VAL A 135 11.21 17.37 -35.93
CA VAL A 135 10.66 16.46 -36.96
C VAL A 135 10.24 17.26 -38.20
N THR A 136 9.51 18.37 -38.05
CA THR A 136 9.11 19.25 -39.16
C THR A 136 9.93 20.54 -39.16
N CYS A 137 10.19 21.10 -40.35
CA CYS A 137 11.08 22.24 -40.55
C CYS A 137 10.61 23.16 -41.67
N ASP A 138 9.32 23.45 -41.68
CA ASP A 138 8.71 24.29 -42.70
C ASP A 138 7.89 25.39 -42.03
N SER A 139 7.11 26.12 -42.83
CA SER A 139 6.22 27.17 -42.35
C SER A 139 4.77 26.74 -42.28
N ALA A 140 4.49 25.46 -42.46
CA ALA A 140 3.17 24.91 -42.23
C ALA A 140 2.86 24.91 -40.72
N ILE A 141 1.58 24.77 -40.42
CA ILE A 141 1.02 24.70 -39.09
C ILE A 141 0.79 23.23 -38.78
N GLU A 142 1.65 22.67 -37.93
CA GLU A 142 1.46 21.31 -37.43
C GLU A 142 0.65 21.27 -36.14
N THR A 143 -0.29 20.33 -36.07
CA THR A 143 -1.08 20.07 -34.87
C THR A 143 -1.35 18.57 -34.65
N HIS A 144 -1.82 18.25 -33.46
CA HIS A 144 -2.20 16.95 -32.90
C HIS A 144 -1.22 15.82 -33.24
N PRO A 145 0.06 15.95 -32.85
CA PRO A 145 1.02 14.89 -33.09
C PRO A 145 0.71 13.67 -32.20
N VAL A 146 0.69 12.48 -32.79
CA VAL A 146 0.51 11.20 -32.09
C VAL A 146 1.61 10.22 -32.47
N VAL A 147 2.07 9.44 -31.50
CA VAL A 147 3.14 8.45 -31.70
C VAL A 147 2.66 7.04 -31.39
N ASN A 148 2.99 6.09 -32.27
CA ASN A 148 2.70 4.66 -32.02
C ASN A 148 3.88 3.94 -31.35
N VAL A 149 3.67 2.67 -30.99
CA VAL A 149 4.70 1.81 -30.37
C VAL A 149 5.92 1.53 -31.24
N ALA A 150 5.78 1.67 -32.55
CA ALA A 150 6.87 1.50 -33.50
C ALA A 150 7.68 2.80 -33.69
N GLY A 151 7.31 3.88 -32.99
CA GLY A 151 7.95 5.20 -33.09
C GLY A 151 7.53 5.98 -34.34
N TRP A 152 6.39 5.65 -34.95
CA TRP A 152 5.85 6.39 -36.09
C TRP A 152 5.03 7.55 -35.57
N ILE A 153 5.24 8.72 -36.17
CA ILE A 153 4.62 9.96 -35.74
C ILE A 153 3.59 10.35 -36.80
N ALA A 154 2.33 10.49 -36.43
CA ALA A 154 1.31 11.10 -37.28
C ALA A 154 0.97 12.47 -36.75
N TYR A 155 0.66 13.42 -37.62
CA TYR A 155 0.28 14.78 -37.24
C TYR A 155 -0.58 15.38 -38.36
N SER A 156 -1.38 16.38 -38.00
CA SER A 156 -2.12 17.20 -38.95
C SER A 156 -1.23 18.35 -39.43
N SER A 157 -1.27 18.69 -40.72
CA SER A 157 -0.53 19.83 -41.27
C SER A 157 -1.32 20.49 -42.39
N ASP A 158 -1.28 21.83 -42.47
CA ASP A 158 -1.84 22.60 -43.59
C ASP A 158 -0.91 22.64 -44.83
N ARG A 159 0.12 21.80 -44.84
CA ARG A 159 1.06 21.63 -45.95
C ARG A 159 0.42 20.93 -47.16
N ASP A 160 0.53 21.54 -48.34
CA ASP A 160 0.05 20.93 -49.59
C ASP A 160 0.89 19.72 -50.03
N SER A 161 0.30 18.91 -50.90
CA SER A 161 0.91 17.68 -51.39
C SER A 161 2.04 17.87 -52.42
N ASP A 162 2.19 19.08 -52.96
CA ASP A 162 3.30 19.45 -53.85
C ASP A 162 4.52 20.02 -53.08
N GLY A 163 4.39 20.26 -51.77
CA GLY A 163 5.43 20.74 -50.87
C GLY A 163 5.67 22.25 -50.91
N ASP A 164 4.71 23.04 -51.40
CA ASP A 164 4.75 24.51 -51.41
C ASP A 164 3.85 25.09 -50.28
N ASP A 165 4.28 26.19 -49.64
CA ASP A 165 3.44 26.91 -48.66
C ASP A 165 2.26 27.59 -49.37
N VAL A 166 1.12 26.91 -49.46
CA VAL A 166 -0.14 27.54 -49.83
C VAL A 166 -1.04 27.60 -48.61
N ALA A 167 -1.67 28.77 -48.46
CA ALA A 167 -2.75 29.00 -47.52
C ALA A 167 -4.03 28.25 -47.95
N GLU A 168 -3.93 26.93 -48.13
CA GLU A 168 -5.10 26.06 -48.21
C GLU A 168 -5.58 25.81 -46.78
N THR A 169 -6.88 26.01 -46.58
CA THR A 169 -7.55 25.96 -45.26
C THR A 169 -7.88 24.53 -44.83
N ASP A 170 -7.30 23.55 -45.50
CA ASP A 170 -7.76 22.17 -45.55
C ASP A 170 -6.59 21.29 -45.09
N PRO A 171 -6.44 21.08 -43.77
CA PRO A 171 -5.34 20.31 -43.22
C PRO A 171 -5.42 18.83 -43.60
N ASP A 172 -4.25 18.24 -43.80
CA ASP A 172 -4.04 16.84 -44.16
C ASP A 172 -3.31 16.08 -43.04
N ILE A 173 -3.49 14.75 -42.98
CA ILE A 173 -2.72 13.88 -42.09
C ILE A 173 -1.41 13.48 -42.76
N TRP A 174 -0.31 13.73 -42.05
CA TRP A 174 1.04 13.35 -42.43
C TRP A 174 1.63 12.34 -41.45
N VAL A 175 2.45 11.42 -41.95
CA VAL A 175 3.22 10.48 -41.13
C VAL A 175 4.71 10.67 -41.36
N ALA A 176 5.46 10.89 -40.27
CA ALA A 176 6.91 10.97 -40.24
C ALA A 176 7.54 9.67 -39.71
N LEU A 177 8.64 9.25 -40.36
CA LEU A 177 9.33 7.98 -40.09
C LEU A 177 10.83 8.19 -39.85
N GLN A 178 11.34 7.53 -38.80
CA GLN A 178 12.74 7.58 -38.41
C GLN A 178 13.61 6.67 -39.29
N GLN A 179 14.55 7.22 -40.08
CA GLN A 179 15.45 6.41 -40.91
C GLN A 179 16.63 5.80 -40.11
N THR A 180 16.39 4.70 -39.41
CA THR A 180 17.39 3.74 -38.85
C THR A 180 18.58 4.25 -38.01
N ASN A 181 18.68 5.53 -37.67
CA ASN A 181 19.49 6.11 -36.59
C ASN A 181 18.84 7.46 -36.21
N VAL A 182 18.89 7.89 -34.94
CA VAL A 182 18.31 9.18 -34.50
C VAL A 182 18.86 10.30 -35.40
N PRO A 183 18.02 10.96 -36.22
CA PRO A 183 18.47 12.00 -37.13
C PRO A 183 19.03 13.20 -36.36
N GLU A 184 20.11 13.81 -36.87
CA GLU A 184 20.63 15.07 -36.30
C GLU A 184 19.87 16.29 -36.83
N ASP A 185 19.07 16.13 -37.91
CA ASP A 185 18.34 17.21 -38.60
C ASP A 185 16.96 16.72 -39.10
N CYS A 186 16.00 17.63 -39.23
CA CYS A 186 14.62 17.34 -39.64
C CYS A 186 14.49 16.88 -41.11
N ASP A 187 15.40 17.31 -41.99
CA ASP A 187 15.42 16.91 -43.43
C ASP A 187 15.66 15.40 -43.66
N ASP A 188 16.11 14.68 -42.63
CA ASP A 188 16.39 13.25 -42.68
C ASP A 188 15.15 12.38 -42.36
N TRP A 189 14.03 12.99 -41.97
CA TRP A 189 12.77 12.30 -41.76
C TRP A 189 12.05 12.04 -43.08
N GLN A 190 11.46 10.86 -43.22
CA GLN A 190 10.59 10.58 -44.36
C GLN A 190 9.15 10.94 -43.98
N HIS A 191 8.58 11.92 -44.67
CA HIS A 191 7.21 12.36 -44.50
C HIS A 191 6.33 11.82 -45.63
N VAL A 192 5.18 11.27 -45.29
CA VAL A 192 4.19 10.73 -46.22
C VAL A 192 2.84 11.37 -45.91
N ASN A 193 2.29 12.12 -46.87
CA ASN A 193 0.89 12.56 -46.80
C ASN A 193 -0.01 11.36 -47.14
N ILE A 194 -0.95 11.07 -46.25
CA ILE A 194 -1.87 9.92 -46.37
C ILE A 194 -3.29 10.33 -46.73
N THR A 195 -3.61 11.63 -46.76
CA THR A 195 -4.94 12.14 -47.11
C THR A 195 -4.99 12.93 -48.42
N ASP A 196 -3.84 13.25 -49.04
CA ASP A 196 -3.69 14.00 -50.31
C ASP A 196 -4.65 13.61 -51.45
N GLN A 197 -5.06 12.33 -51.53
CA GLN A 197 -5.91 11.84 -52.63
C GLN A 197 -7.42 11.93 -52.34
N LEU A 198 -7.80 12.48 -51.19
CA LEU A 198 -9.16 12.56 -50.71
C LEU A 198 -9.68 13.96 -51.11
N ASP A 199 -10.91 14.05 -51.64
CA ASP A 199 -11.47 15.31 -52.18
C ASP A 199 -11.47 16.44 -51.09
N GLU A 200 -11.61 17.71 -51.51
CA GLU A 200 -11.64 18.93 -50.65
C GLU A 200 -12.31 18.66 -49.28
N GLY A 201 -11.61 18.90 -48.16
CA GLY A 201 -12.08 18.62 -46.79
C GLY A 201 -10.97 18.84 -45.74
N SER A 202 -11.34 19.05 -44.47
CA SER A 202 -10.37 19.19 -43.37
C SER A 202 -10.21 17.86 -42.63
N ASP A 203 -9.03 17.26 -42.71
CA ASP A 203 -8.64 16.05 -42.00
C ASP A 203 -7.80 16.40 -40.77
N LEU A 204 -8.36 16.13 -39.58
CA LEU A 204 -7.77 16.53 -38.31
C LEU A 204 -7.76 15.38 -37.30
N TRP A 205 -6.96 15.54 -36.25
CA TRP A 205 -6.99 14.71 -35.03
C TRP A 205 -6.66 13.24 -35.26
N PRO A 206 -5.44 12.91 -35.72
CA PRO A 206 -5.03 11.53 -35.95
C PRO A 206 -4.87 10.77 -34.62
N SER A 207 -5.17 9.48 -34.65
CA SER A 207 -4.98 8.52 -33.55
C SER A 207 -4.60 7.14 -34.10
N TRP A 208 -3.82 6.36 -33.35
CA TRP A 208 -3.33 5.06 -33.78
C TRP A 208 -4.12 3.92 -33.14
N HIS A 209 -4.74 3.06 -33.96
CA HIS A 209 -5.36 1.80 -33.54
C HIS A 209 -4.40 0.61 -33.77
N TRP A 210 -4.36 -0.32 -32.82
CA TRP A 210 -3.57 -1.55 -32.90
C TRP A 210 -4.46 -2.77 -33.18
N ILE A 211 -4.25 -3.45 -34.31
CA ILE A 211 -4.97 -4.68 -34.64
C ILE A 211 -4.34 -5.92 -33.98
N PHE A 212 -5.07 -6.62 -33.09
CA PHE A 212 -4.67 -7.92 -32.54
C PHE A 212 -5.16 -9.09 -33.40
N GLY A 213 -4.32 -9.62 -34.30
CA GLY A 213 -4.60 -10.89 -34.97
C GLY A 213 -3.90 -11.05 -36.32
N ASP A 214 -3.49 -12.29 -36.63
CA ASP A 214 -2.97 -12.91 -37.88
C ASP A 214 -1.94 -12.16 -38.77
N GLY A 215 -1.70 -10.87 -38.57
CA GLY A 215 -0.83 -9.99 -39.36
C GLY A 215 0.55 -9.69 -38.75
N GLY A 216 0.78 -10.10 -37.50
CA GLY A 216 2.04 -9.86 -36.78
C GLY A 216 2.06 -8.54 -35.98
N PRO A 217 3.06 -8.34 -35.10
CA PRO A 217 3.11 -7.26 -34.09
C PRO A 217 3.25 -5.82 -34.62
N ASP A 218 3.16 -5.59 -35.94
CA ASP A 218 3.50 -4.30 -36.56
C ASP A 218 2.35 -3.66 -37.36
N THR A 219 1.13 -4.22 -37.35
CA THR A 219 -0.03 -3.67 -38.08
C THR A 219 -0.84 -2.67 -37.26
N HIS A 220 -0.88 -1.42 -37.71
CA HIS A 220 -1.60 -0.30 -37.09
C HIS A 220 -2.57 0.34 -38.09
N THR A 221 -3.63 0.97 -37.62
CA THR A 221 -4.58 1.72 -38.47
C THR A 221 -4.63 3.14 -37.95
N LEU A 222 -4.72 4.13 -38.84
CA LEU A 222 -4.95 5.52 -38.45
C LEU A 222 -6.44 5.80 -38.41
N VAL A 223 -6.86 6.51 -37.38
CA VAL A 223 -8.23 6.99 -37.19
C VAL A 223 -8.17 8.49 -37.05
N TRP A 224 -9.03 9.21 -37.73
CA TRP A 224 -9.06 10.66 -37.68
C TRP A 224 -10.47 11.19 -37.91
N SER A 225 -10.65 12.47 -37.63
CA SER A 225 -11.89 13.18 -37.97
C SER A 225 -11.78 13.82 -39.34
N ARG A 226 -12.86 13.79 -40.09
CA ARG A 226 -12.95 14.37 -41.42
C ARG A 226 -14.15 15.28 -41.53
N ALA A 227 -13.94 16.52 -41.93
CA ALA A 227 -15.01 17.45 -42.28
C ALA A 227 -15.03 17.74 -43.79
N GLU A 228 -16.04 17.21 -44.51
CA GLU A 228 -16.30 17.61 -45.89
C GLU A 228 -16.88 19.05 -45.98
N PRO A 229 -16.65 19.80 -47.07
CA PRO A 229 -17.14 21.16 -47.25
C PRO A 229 -18.66 21.30 -47.05
N GLY A 230 -19.04 21.99 -45.98
CA GLY A 230 -20.45 22.23 -45.64
C GLY A 230 -21.13 21.10 -44.87
N GLN A 231 -20.37 20.09 -44.44
CA GLN A 231 -20.79 19.06 -43.49
C GLN A 231 -20.10 19.25 -42.13
N LEU A 232 -20.65 18.63 -41.10
CA LEU A 232 -19.98 18.52 -39.80
C LEU A 232 -19.02 17.31 -39.84
N PRO A 233 -17.99 17.28 -38.98
CA PRO A 233 -16.98 16.23 -39.02
C PRO A 233 -17.56 14.86 -38.60
N ASP A 234 -17.11 13.81 -39.26
CA ASP A 234 -17.36 12.40 -38.95
C ASP A 234 -16.02 11.66 -38.71
N LEU A 235 -16.05 10.46 -38.11
CA LEU A 235 -14.87 9.62 -37.91
C LEU A 235 -14.62 8.66 -39.07
N VAL A 236 -13.37 8.53 -39.45
CA VAL A 236 -12.90 7.63 -40.51
C VAL A 236 -11.64 6.88 -40.07
N LYS A 237 -11.43 5.66 -40.61
CA LYS A 237 -10.20 4.88 -40.44
C LYS A 237 -9.53 4.57 -41.77
N SER A 238 -8.21 4.37 -41.76
CA SER A 238 -7.45 4.00 -42.96
C SER A 238 -7.86 2.61 -43.45
N GLY A 239 -8.23 2.47 -44.73
CA GLY A 239 -8.69 1.20 -45.31
C GLY A 239 -7.63 0.09 -45.47
N VAL A 240 -6.36 0.34 -45.12
CA VAL A 240 -5.26 -0.64 -45.13
C VAL A 240 -4.39 -0.55 -43.85
N PRO A 241 -3.86 -1.67 -43.32
CA PRO A 241 -2.97 -1.66 -42.16
C PRO A 241 -1.59 -1.06 -42.44
N SER A 242 -0.92 -0.56 -41.39
CA SER A 242 0.27 0.26 -41.44
C SER A 242 1.52 -0.41 -42.02
N THR A 243 1.60 -1.74 -41.98
CA THR A 243 2.67 -2.47 -42.67
C THR A 243 2.65 -2.28 -44.19
N TRP A 244 1.53 -1.81 -44.75
CA TRP A 244 1.34 -1.44 -46.14
C TRP A 244 1.27 0.08 -46.35
N ILE A 245 1.43 0.89 -45.29
CA ILE A 245 1.40 2.36 -45.41
C ILE A 245 2.48 2.91 -46.35
N MET A 246 3.46 2.08 -46.66
CA MET A 246 4.60 2.36 -47.52
C MET A 246 4.42 1.92 -48.98
N ASP A 247 3.28 1.33 -49.38
CA ASP A 247 3.04 0.96 -50.77
C ASP A 247 2.60 2.21 -51.56
N PRO A 248 3.39 2.67 -52.55
CA PRO A 248 3.13 3.90 -53.32
C PRO A 248 1.92 3.80 -54.26
N ASP A 249 0.95 2.94 -53.99
CA ASP A 249 -0.33 2.86 -54.69
C ASP A 249 -1.46 3.47 -53.82
N PRO A 250 -1.63 4.81 -53.84
CA PRO A 250 -2.69 5.53 -53.12
C PRO A 250 -4.11 5.03 -53.42
N ALA A 251 -4.34 4.29 -54.51
CA ALA A 251 -5.66 3.75 -54.84
C ALA A 251 -6.13 2.62 -53.91
N ALA A 252 -5.25 2.05 -53.07
CA ALA A 252 -5.59 1.06 -52.06
C ALA A 252 -6.15 1.65 -50.75
N TRP A 253 -6.27 2.98 -50.65
CA TRP A 253 -6.37 3.74 -49.40
C TRP A 253 -7.68 4.47 -49.19
N LEU A 254 -8.77 3.98 -49.78
CA LEU A 254 -10.05 4.61 -49.51
C LEU A 254 -10.37 4.49 -48.02
N PRO A 255 -10.54 5.60 -47.29
CA PRO A 255 -10.89 5.57 -45.88
C PRO A 255 -12.21 4.84 -45.70
N GLU A 256 -12.29 4.04 -44.65
CA GLU A 256 -13.52 3.42 -44.21
C GLU A 256 -14.21 4.36 -43.24
N GLN A 257 -15.45 4.72 -43.55
CA GLN A 257 -16.26 5.58 -42.69
C GLN A 257 -16.71 4.78 -41.47
N LEU A 258 -16.43 5.30 -40.28
CA LEU A 258 -16.82 4.68 -39.01
C LEU A 258 -18.18 5.20 -38.53
N THR A 259 -18.46 6.47 -38.77
CA THR A 259 -19.70 7.15 -38.39
C THR A 259 -20.26 7.95 -39.58
N ASP A 260 -21.58 7.98 -39.74
CA ASP A 260 -22.28 8.63 -40.87
C ASP A 260 -23.52 9.37 -40.34
N THR A 261 -23.27 10.48 -39.63
CA THR A 261 -24.26 11.06 -38.72
C THR A 261 -24.69 12.45 -39.17
N VAL A 262 -25.74 12.49 -40.01
CA VAL A 262 -26.17 13.72 -40.69
C VAL A 262 -26.57 14.84 -39.70
N GLY A 263 -25.76 15.90 -39.67
CA GLY A 263 -26.06 17.13 -38.92
C GLY A 263 -25.50 17.16 -37.50
N LEU A 264 -24.58 16.25 -37.19
CA LEU A 264 -23.93 16.08 -35.89
C LEU A 264 -22.42 16.08 -36.13
N ALA A 265 -21.65 16.62 -35.19
CA ALA A 265 -20.18 16.70 -35.25
C ALA A 265 -19.55 15.67 -34.31
N GLU A 266 -18.58 14.94 -34.82
CA GLU A 266 -17.78 13.93 -34.12
C GLU A 266 -16.29 14.23 -34.33
N THR A 267 -15.57 14.41 -33.22
CA THR A 267 -14.23 15.00 -33.23
C THR A 267 -13.30 14.31 -32.25
N GLN A 268 -11.99 14.43 -32.52
CA GLN A 268 -10.89 14.13 -31.59
C GLN A 268 -10.90 12.70 -31.02
N PRO A 269 -10.63 11.69 -31.87
CA PRO A 269 -10.57 10.31 -31.45
C PRO A 269 -9.32 10.01 -30.61
N ALA A 270 -9.49 9.24 -29.54
CA ALA A 270 -8.41 8.56 -28.84
C ALA A 270 -8.69 7.06 -28.81
N VAL A 271 -7.84 6.31 -29.50
CA VAL A 271 -7.96 4.86 -29.56
C VAL A 271 -7.21 4.24 -28.37
N HIS A 272 -7.83 3.24 -27.74
CA HIS A 272 -7.15 2.49 -26.69
C HIS A 272 -6.00 1.68 -27.31
N PRO A 273 -4.80 1.74 -26.74
CA PRO A 273 -3.62 1.21 -27.43
C PRO A 273 -3.52 -0.32 -27.41
N LEU A 274 -4.39 -1.01 -26.66
CA LEU A 274 -4.37 -2.46 -26.48
C LEU A 274 -5.73 -3.15 -26.70
N SER A 275 -6.75 -2.42 -27.16
CA SER A 275 -8.07 -2.95 -27.52
C SER A 275 -8.63 -2.22 -28.75
N ASP A 276 -9.79 -2.67 -29.21
CA ASP A 276 -10.50 -2.09 -30.36
C ASP A 276 -11.40 -0.91 -29.95
N ASP A 277 -11.28 -0.43 -28.71
CA ASP A 277 -12.08 0.65 -28.17
C ASP A 277 -11.58 2.04 -28.61
N ILE A 278 -12.48 2.90 -29.04
CA ILE A 278 -12.23 4.30 -29.39
C ILE A 278 -13.13 5.23 -28.57
N VAL A 279 -12.55 6.29 -28.01
CA VAL A 279 -13.30 7.37 -27.37
C VAL A 279 -13.20 8.65 -28.20
N PHE A 280 -14.29 9.41 -28.33
CA PHE A 280 -14.34 10.66 -29.10
C PHE A 280 -15.45 11.58 -28.59
N THR A 281 -15.42 12.87 -28.92
CA THR A 281 -16.52 13.79 -28.60
C THR A 281 -17.57 13.77 -29.69
N THR A 282 -18.86 13.75 -29.34
CA THR A 282 -19.98 13.76 -30.31
C THR A 282 -21.09 14.71 -29.87
N THR A 283 -21.85 15.23 -30.84
CA THR A 283 -23.08 15.99 -30.63
C THR A 283 -24.36 15.21 -30.97
N GLU A 284 -24.23 13.94 -31.39
CA GLU A 284 -25.32 13.10 -31.91
C GLU A 284 -26.53 13.02 -30.98
N ASP A 285 -26.27 12.83 -29.69
CA ASP A 285 -27.30 12.65 -28.67
C ASP A 285 -27.45 13.86 -27.73
N ARG A 286 -26.40 14.68 -27.61
CA ARG A 286 -26.39 15.87 -26.75
C ARG A 286 -25.68 17.05 -27.43
N PRO A 287 -26.31 18.24 -27.47
CA PRO A 287 -25.69 19.45 -28.02
C PRO A 287 -24.49 19.98 -27.21
N ASP A 288 -24.12 19.32 -26.11
CA ASP A 288 -23.08 19.77 -25.17
C ASP A 288 -21.67 19.23 -25.50
N GLY A 289 -21.53 18.29 -26.43
CA GLY A 289 -20.23 17.76 -26.88
C GLY A 289 -19.66 16.64 -26.00
N SER A 290 -20.51 15.79 -25.42
CA SER A 290 -20.13 14.65 -24.56
C SER A 290 -19.19 13.62 -25.23
N LEU A 291 -18.41 12.88 -24.42
CA LEU A 291 -17.56 11.77 -24.86
C LEU A 291 -18.38 10.50 -25.14
N ARG A 292 -18.08 9.78 -26.23
CA ARG A 292 -18.64 8.48 -26.64
C ARG A 292 -17.55 7.42 -26.76
N LEU A 293 -17.84 6.19 -26.32
CA LEU A 293 -17.01 5.00 -26.49
C LEU A 293 -17.62 4.10 -27.58
N MET A 294 -16.79 3.49 -28.43
CA MET A 294 -17.23 2.62 -29.53
C MET A 294 -16.18 1.53 -29.80
N ASP A 295 -16.59 0.36 -30.28
CA ASP A 295 -15.68 -0.63 -30.87
C ASP A 295 -15.44 -0.28 -32.35
N ILE A 296 -14.17 -0.12 -32.75
CA ILE A 296 -13.78 0.31 -34.10
C ILE A 296 -13.95 -0.78 -35.17
N ASP A 297 -13.99 -2.05 -34.78
CA ASP A 297 -14.16 -3.18 -35.68
C ASP A 297 -15.64 -3.55 -35.90
N ASP A 298 -16.54 -3.09 -35.02
CA ASP A 298 -17.99 -3.21 -35.16
C ASP A 298 -18.72 -1.88 -34.80
N PRO A 299 -18.54 -0.81 -35.59
CA PRO A 299 -19.12 0.51 -35.29
C PRO A 299 -20.66 0.51 -35.30
N ASP A 300 -21.26 -0.42 -36.06
CA ASP A 300 -22.71 -0.62 -36.17
C ASP A 300 -23.29 -1.52 -35.05
N ASP A 301 -22.49 -2.03 -34.11
CA ASP A 301 -22.98 -2.92 -33.05
C ASP A 301 -23.99 -2.19 -32.16
N PRO A 302 -25.27 -2.63 -32.09
CA PRO A 302 -26.26 -2.07 -31.16
C PRO A 302 -25.91 -2.32 -29.68
N SER A 303 -24.86 -3.12 -29.40
CA SER A 303 -24.32 -3.37 -28.07
C SER A 303 -23.18 -2.46 -27.64
N ASN A 304 -22.69 -1.59 -28.55
CA ASN A 304 -21.71 -0.56 -28.22
C ASN A 304 -22.18 0.27 -27.01
N PRO A 305 -21.37 0.35 -25.93
CA PRO A 305 -21.77 0.98 -24.68
C PRO A 305 -21.88 2.50 -24.82
N TRP A 306 -23.04 3.03 -24.45
CA TRP A 306 -23.33 4.47 -24.46
C TRP A 306 -22.60 5.16 -23.29
N VAL A 307 -21.72 6.10 -23.60
CA VAL A 307 -21.22 7.08 -22.62
C VAL A 307 -21.97 8.37 -22.88
N GLY A 308 -22.95 8.67 -22.05
CA GLY A 308 -23.67 9.93 -22.09
C GLY A 308 -23.38 10.69 -20.81
N MET A 309 -22.32 11.50 -20.79
CA MET A 309 -22.12 12.49 -19.72
C MET A 309 -23.07 13.68 -19.91
N PRO A 310 -23.75 14.22 -18.88
CA PRO A 310 -24.48 15.49 -18.94
C PRO A 310 -23.52 16.68 -18.68
N ILE A 311 -22.36 16.67 -19.32
CA ILE A 311 -21.27 17.61 -19.05
C ILE A 311 -20.67 18.07 -20.38
N PRO A 312 -20.62 19.38 -20.66
CA PRO A 312 -19.83 19.93 -21.74
C PRO A 312 -18.37 19.49 -21.67
N ALA A 313 -17.99 18.50 -22.46
CA ALA A 313 -16.61 18.07 -22.60
C ALA A 313 -15.92 18.90 -23.69
N SER A 314 -14.64 19.18 -23.48
CA SER A 314 -13.74 19.76 -24.47
C SER A 314 -12.78 18.69 -24.95
N SER A 315 -12.89 18.44 -26.24
CA SER A 315 -11.84 18.25 -27.22
C SER A 315 -10.73 17.20 -27.07
N GLU A 316 -10.17 16.75 -25.94
CA GLU A 316 -9.09 15.74 -26.03
C GLU A 316 -9.11 14.66 -24.94
N PRO A 317 -9.72 13.50 -25.20
CA PRO A 317 -9.58 12.35 -24.33
C PRO A 317 -8.18 11.69 -24.49
N ALA A 318 -7.64 11.15 -23.40
CA ALA A 318 -6.39 10.38 -23.42
C ALA A 318 -6.45 9.17 -22.49
N TRP A 319 -6.05 8.01 -23.01
CA TRP A 319 -6.02 6.77 -22.27
C TRP A 319 -4.81 6.67 -21.35
N LEU A 320 -5.02 6.28 -20.09
CA LEU A 320 -3.95 5.76 -19.26
C LEU A 320 -3.50 4.42 -19.85
N VAL A 321 -2.20 4.15 -19.96
CA VAL A 321 -1.68 2.90 -20.59
C VAL A 321 -1.05 1.96 -19.57
N SER A 322 -1.42 0.66 -19.59
CA SER A 322 -0.84 -0.38 -18.75
C SER A 322 -0.41 -1.66 -19.51
N SER A 323 0.46 -2.50 -18.92
CA SER A 323 1.24 -3.59 -19.54
C SER A 323 0.49 -4.89 -19.35
N SER A 324 -0.44 -4.88 -18.40
CA SER A 324 -1.53 -5.83 -18.29
C SER A 324 -2.59 -5.62 -19.37
N GLY A 325 -2.61 -4.49 -20.09
CA GLY A 325 -3.59 -4.22 -21.14
C GLY A 325 -5.03 -4.03 -20.68
N VAL A 326 -5.24 -3.92 -19.37
CA VAL A 326 -6.52 -3.61 -18.76
C VAL A 326 -6.37 -2.26 -18.09
N ASN A 327 -6.81 -1.21 -18.77
CA ASN A 327 -6.76 0.13 -18.21
C ASN A 327 -8.07 0.88 -18.38
N PRO A 328 -8.77 1.15 -17.28
CA PRO A 328 -10.09 1.74 -17.36
C PRO A 328 -10.08 3.27 -17.36
N TYR A 329 -8.95 3.98 -17.32
CA TYR A 329 -8.94 5.43 -17.08
C TYR A 329 -8.76 6.27 -18.36
N ILE A 330 -9.65 7.23 -18.57
CA ILE A 330 -9.55 8.28 -19.59
C ILE A 330 -9.41 9.63 -18.88
N ALA A 331 -8.44 10.44 -19.28
CA ALA A 331 -8.35 11.85 -18.92
C ALA A 331 -8.96 12.73 -20.01
N TYR A 332 -9.66 13.79 -19.66
CA TYR A 332 -10.31 14.68 -20.61
C TYR A 332 -10.48 16.09 -20.03
N THR A 333 -10.73 17.07 -20.90
CA THR A 333 -10.93 18.47 -20.49
C THR A 333 -12.43 18.79 -20.35
N ARG A 334 -12.85 19.47 -19.28
CA ARG A 334 -14.24 19.81 -18.98
C ARG A 334 -14.50 21.32 -19.13
N ARG A 335 -15.46 21.72 -19.95
CA ARG A 335 -15.80 23.13 -20.24
C ARG A 335 -17.00 23.70 -19.47
N GLN A 336 -17.70 22.89 -18.66
CA GLN A 336 -18.94 23.27 -17.99
C GLN A 336 -18.78 24.34 -16.91
N GLU A 337 -17.70 24.28 -16.13
CA GLU A 337 -17.45 25.16 -14.96
C GLU A 337 -16.39 26.24 -15.26
N ASP A 338 -15.54 26.00 -16.27
CA ASP A 338 -14.50 26.88 -16.78
C ASP A 338 -14.52 26.91 -18.33
N PRO A 339 -14.66 28.07 -19.00
CA PRO A 339 -14.58 28.17 -20.46
C PRO A 339 -13.22 27.77 -21.07
N TYR A 340 -12.14 27.72 -20.26
CA TYR A 340 -10.79 27.30 -20.68
C TYR A 340 -10.52 25.81 -20.36
N GLY A 341 -11.20 25.29 -19.33
CA GLY A 341 -11.36 23.86 -19.04
C GLY A 341 -10.59 23.34 -17.81
N ASP A 342 -11.20 22.44 -17.03
CA ASP A 342 -10.52 21.68 -15.97
C ASP A 342 -10.22 20.24 -16.45
N ILE A 343 -9.12 19.64 -16.01
CA ILE A 343 -8.80 18.25 -16.35
C ILE A 343 -9.52 17.30 -15.41
N ALA A 344 -10.37 16.46 -15.98
CA ALA A 344 -11.10 15.40 -15.31
C ALA A 344 -10.59 14.03 -15.74
N THR A 345 -10.90 13.02 -14.94
CA THR A 345 -10.68 11.62 -15.32
C THR A 345 -11.89 10.77 -15.01
N VAL A 346 -12.08 9.73 -15.81
CA VAL A 346 -13.18 8.77 -15.70
C VAL A 346 -12.62 7.34 -15.76
N ARG A 347 -13.20 6.42 -14.97
CA ARG A 347 -12.89 4.98 -14.97
C ARG A 347 -14.00 4.12 -15.59
N PHE A 348 -13.66 3.21 -16.48
CA PHE A 348 -14.52 2.17 -17.07
C PHE A 348 -14.34 0.81 -16.36
N ASP A 349 -15.15 0.54 -15.35
CA ASP A 349 -15.20 -0.79 -14.72
C ASP A 349 -16.08 -1.74 -15.57
N ASP A 350 -15.48 -2.42 -16.56
CA ASP A 350 -16.12 -3.29 -17.57
C ASP A 350 -17.11 -2.56 -18.51
N PRO A 351 -17.16 -2.89 -19.82
CA PRO A 351 -18.14 -2.31 -20.74
C PRO A 351 -19.56 -2.71 -20.30
N PRO A 352 -20.47 -1.75 -20.03
CA PRO A 352 -21.83 -2.05 -19.63
C PRO A 352 -22.58 -2.73 -20.79
N GLY A 353 -23.50 -3.63 -20.45
CA GLY A 353 -24.39 -4.23 -21.44
C GLY A 353 -25.27 -3.17 -22.16
N PRO A 354 -25.88 -3.55 -23.29
CA PRO A 354 -26.62 -2.62 -24.16
C PRO A 354 -27.71 -1.83 -23.46
N GLY A 355 -27.65 -0.50 -23.55
CA GLY A 355 -28.83 0.39 -23.47
C GLY A 355 -29.09 1.16 -22.18
N ASP A 356 -28.24 1.07 -21.15
CA ASP A 356 -28.34 1.92 -19.95
C ASP A 356 -27.27 3.01 -19.98
N PRO A 357 -27.61 4.31 -19.82
CA PRO A 357 -26.60 5.36 -19.66
C PRO A 357 -25.84 5.13 -18.34
N VAL A 358 -24.53 4.90 -18.42
CA VAL A 358 -23.67 4.79 -17.24
C VAL A 358 -23.18 6.18 -16.85
N PHE A 359 -23.64 6.64 -15.68
CA PHE A 359 -23.13 7.85 -15.04
C PHE A 359 -21.82 7.52 -14.34
N PHE A 360 -20.71 8.08 -14.81
CA PHE A 360 -19.42 7.89 -14.18
C PHE A 360 -19.14 8.99 -13.14
N ARG A 361 -18.36 8.64 -12.11
CA ARG A 361 -17.85 9.57 -11.09
C ARG A 361 -16.73 10.42 -11.69
N ASP A 362 -16.90 11.74 -11.65
CA ASP A 362 -15.88 12.68 -12.10
C ASP A 362 -14.89 13.00 -10.98
N SER A 363 -13.61 12.72 -11.25
CA SER A 363 -12.51 13.20 -10.41
C SER A 363 -11.82 14.40 -11.08
N PRO A 364 -12.07 15.66 -10.65
CA PRO A 364 -11.23 16.78 -11.08
C PRO A 364 -9.81 16.55 -10.56
N VAL A 365 -8.85 16.46 -11.47
CA VAL A 365 -7.42 16.31 -11.14
C VAL A 365 -6.84 17.64 -10.66
N LEU A 366 -7.43 18.76 -11.09
CA LEU A 366 -7.04 20.12 -10.73
C LEU A 366 -8.25 20.87 -10.16
N THR A 367 -8.10 21.44 -8.96
CA THR A 367 -9.15 22.20 -8.25
C THR A 367 -8.95 23.72 -8.35
N THR A 368 -7.97 24.18 -9.14
CA THR A 368 -7.70 25.62 -9.34
C THR A 368 -8.27 26.08 -10.69
N PRO A 369 -9.34 26.89 -10.71
CA PRO A 369 -9.90 27.44 -11.96
C PRO A 369 -8.86 28.23 -12.78
N GLY A 370 -8.86 28.09 -14.10
CA GLY A 370 -8.07 28.88 -15.05
C GLY A 370 -6.62 28.46 -15.24
N VAL A 371 -6.28 27.17 -15.13
CA VAL A 371 -4.87 26.70 -15.22
C VAL A 371 -4.68 25.54 -16.20
N ALA A 372 -5.73 24.99 -16.81
CA ALA A 372 -5.58 24.01 -17.88
C ALA A 372 -6.19 24.53 -19.18
N GLU A 373 -5.45 24.42 -20.28
CA GLU A 373 -5.97 24.39 -21.64
C GLU A 373 -5.63 23.01 -22.21
N THR A 374 -6.66 22.35 -22.76
CA THR A 374 -6.67 21.31 -23.80
C THR A 374 -5.37 20.49 -23.98
N HIS A 375 -5.46 19.15 -23.94
CA HIS A 375 -4.45 18.10 -24.18
C HIS A 375 -3.84 17.39 -22.94
N PRO A 376 -4.62 16.61 -22.16
CA PRO A 376 -4.06 15.72 -21.15
C PRO A 376 -3.30 14.55 -21.80
N ALA A 377 -2.11 14.22 -21.29
CA ALA A 377 -1.33 13.05 -21.73
C ALA A 377 -0.65 12.34 -20.54
N TRP A 378 -0.64 11.00 -20.53
CA TRP A 378 -0.05 10.23 -19.43
C TRP A 378 1.45 9.96 -19.65
N LEU A 379 2.29 10.29 -18.66
CA LEU A 379 3.75 10.26 -18.71
C LEU A 379 4.43 9.00 -18.17
N ASP A 380 3.76 8.15 -17.40
CA ASP A 380 4.37 6.92 -16.84
C ASP A 380 3.28 5.85 -16.63
N GLY A 381 3.50 4.65 -17.15
CA GLY A 381 2.74 3.44 -16.80
C GLY A 381 3.70 2.28 -16.56
N PHE A 382 3.91 1.82 -15.32
CA PHE A 382 3.96 0.39 -14.94
C PHE A 382 4.23 0.07 -13.47
N GLY A 383 3.32 -0.75 -12.89
CA GLY A 383 3.55 -1.48 -11.63
C GLY A 383 2.28 -1.85 -10.87
N ALA A 384 1.37 -2.65 -11.44
CA ALA A 384 0.20 -3.20 -10.72
C ALA A 384 0.57 -4.14 -9.54
N SER A 385 1.85 -4.38 -9.27
CA SER A 385 2.32 -5.24 -8.18
C SER A 385 2.70 -4.51 -6.89
N ASP A 386 2.54 -3.18 -6.79
CA ASP A 386 2.99 -2.42 -5.60
C ASP A 386 2.01 -1.30 -5.17
N ILE A 387 0.69 -1.48 -5.37
CA ILE A 387 -0.31 -0.65 -4.69
C ILE A 387 -0.55 -1.21 -3.27
N SER A 388 0.49 -1.23 -2.44
CA SER A 388 0.40 -1.59 -1.01
C SER A 388 0.74 -0.41 -0.08
N GLY A 389 0.70 0.82 -0.61
CA GLY A 389 1.04 2.03 0.12
C GLY A 389 -0.20 2.86 0.45
N THR A 390 -0.69 2.72 1.69
CA THR A 390 -1.58 3.67 2.40
C THR A 390 -2.68 4.31 1.55
N ILE A 391 -3.81 3.61 1.38
CA ILE A 391 -5.05 4.29 1.02
C ILE A 391 -5.38 5.24 2.16
N ALA A 392 -5.34 6.55 1.89
CA ALA A 392 -5.94 7.51 2.80
C ALA A 392 -7.43 7.16 2.87
N TYR A 393 -7.94 6.95 4.09
CA TYR A 393 -9.38 6.91 4.36
C TYR A 393 -9.98 8.20 3.80
N THR A 394 -10.43 8.18 2.56
CA THR A 394 -10.97 9.37 1.90
C THR A 394 -12.42 9.43 2.31
N ALA A 395 -12.65 9.96 3.51
CA ALA A 395 -14.01 10.23 3.97
C ALA A 395 -14.66 11.19 2.97
N ARG A 396 -15.88 10.83 2.58
CA ARG A 396 -16.74 11.60 1.67
C ARG A 396 -17.65 12.50 2.47
N VAL A 397 -17.96 13.65 1.90
CA VAL A 397 -18.98 14.56 2.39
C VAL A 397 -20.00 14.76 1.28
N VAL A 398 -21.27 14.57 1.59
CA VAL A 398 -22.38 15.02 0.74
C VAL A 398 -22.93 16.31 1.32
N HIS A 399 -23.31 17.26 0.47
CA HIS A 399 -23.77 18.59 0.85
C HIS A 399 -24.74 19.15 -0.18
N THR A 400 -25.48 20.19 0.19
CA THR A 400 -26.30 20.97 -0.75
C THR A 400 -25.41 21.95 -1.50
N ARG A 401 -25.53 22.06 -2.83
CA ARG A 401 -24.87 23.06 -3.69
C ARG A 401 -25.93 23.90 -4.38
N ILE A 402 -25.83 25.23 -4.32
CA ILE A 402 -26.79 26.14 -4.97
C ILE A 402 -26.14 26.79 -6.20
N ASP A 403 -26.64 26.51 -7.41
CA ASP A 403 -26.17 27.14 -8.65
C ASP A 403 -26.76 28.55 -8.82
N PRO A 404 -25.93 29.61 -8.89
CA PRO A 404 -26.40 30.99 -9.02
C PRO A 404 -26.78 31.40 -10.45
N SER A 405 -26.61 30.54 -11.45
CA SER A 405 -26.76 30.87 -12.87
C SER A 405 -28.21 30.88 -13.37
N ASP A 406 -29.13 30.17 -12.72
CA ASP A 406 -30.58 30.31 -12.98
C ASP A 406 -31.22 31.32 -12.03
N SER A 407 -31.94 32.28 -12.61
CA SER A 407 -32.60 33.37 -11.89
C SER A 407 -34.08 33.12 -11.60
N ARG A 408 -34.63 31.97 -12.04
CA ARG A 408 -36.06 31.65 -11.92
C ARG A 408 -36.36 30.73 -10.73
N VAL A 409 -35.39 29.94 -10.27
CA VAL A 409 -35.46 29.00 -9.14
C VAL A 409 -34.07 28.95 -8.47
N LEU A 410 -33.98 28.78 -7.14
CA LEU A 410 -32.69 28.52 -6.48
C LEU A 410 -32.33 27.06 -6.77
N ASP A 411 -31.61 26.82 -7.87
CA ASP A 411 -31.23 25.49 -8.32
C ASP A 411 -30.27 24.85 -7.30
N ALA A 412 -30.83 24.03 -6.40
CA ALA A 412 -30.10 23.41 -5.32
C ALA A 412 -29.99 21.92 -5.60
N ASP A 413 -28.77 21.38 -5.64
CA ASP A 413 -28.49 19.98 -5.92
C ASP A 413 -27.81 19.32 -4.73
N VAL A 414 -27.89 17.98 -4.66
CA VAL A 414 -27.08 17.21 -3.72
C VAL A 414 -25.75 16.87 -4.39
N ALA A 415 -24.69 17.48 -3.89
CA ALA A 415 -23.31 17.30 -4.34
C ALA A 415 -22.51 16.45 -3.34
N GLU A 416 -21.51 15.74 -3.83
CA GLU A 416 -20.59 14.92 -3.05
C GLU A 416 -19.14 15.32 -3.36
N VAL A 417 -18.26 15.25 -2.35
CA VAL A 417 -16.84 15.60 -2.46
C VAL A 417 -16.00 14.81 -1.45
N LEU A 418 -14.75 14.47 -1.78
CA LEU A 418 -13.79 13.95 -0.81
C LEU A 418 -13.35 15.04 0.16
N LEU A 419 -12.97 14.68 1.39
CA LEU A 419 -12.52 15.64 2.40
C LEU A 419 -11.25 16.43 2.02
N ASP A 420 -10.46 15.96 1.06
CA ASP A 420 -9.33 16.70 0.49
C ASP A 420 -9.74 17.67 -0.64
N GLY A 421 -11.01 17.68 -1.01
CA GLY A 421 -11.63 18.52 -2.03
C GLY A 421 -11.66 17.93 -3.44
N THR A 422 -11.18 16.70 -3.62
CA THR A 422 -11.17 15.96 -4.88
C THR A 422 -12.44 15.12 -5.09
N ASP A 423 -12.61 14.51 -6.28
CA ASP A 423 -13.76 13.67 -6.66
C ASP A 423 -15.13 14.30 -6.36
N ARG A 424 -15.34 15.46 -6.97
CA ARG A 424 -16.59 16.22 -6.87
C ARG A 424 -17.62 15.66 -7.84
N ALA A 425 -18.76 15.22 -7.31
CA ALA A 425 -19.88 14.74 -8.10
C ALA A 425 -21.16 15.47 -7.71
N VAL A 426 -22.13 15.51 -8.62
CA VAL A 426 -23.52 15.88 -8.29
C VAL A 426 -24.37 14.64 -8.49
N PRO A 427 -24.40 13.72 -7.50
CA PRO A 427 -25.14 12.46 -7.66
C PRO A 427 -26.63 12.67 -7.85
N ILE A 428 -27.21 13.77 -7.35
CA ILE A 428 -28.63 14.07 -7.52
C ILE A 428 -28.76 15.46 -8.13
N ASP A 429 -28.99 15.49 -9.45
CA ASP A 429 -29.40 16.64 -10.28
C ASP A 429 -30.58 16.15 -11.12
N GLN A 430 -31.82 16.48 -10.69
CA GLN A 430 -33.03 15.96 -11.32
C GLN A 430 -33.84 17.04 -12.03
N THR A 431 -34.50 16.64 -13.11
CA THR A 431 -35.43 17.51 -13.86
C THR A 431 -36.84 16.92 -13.86
N GLU A 432 -37.85 17.77 -13.73
CA GLU A 432 -39.25 17.43 -13.96
C GLU A 432 -39.72 17.97 -15.31
N ASP A 433 -40.48 17.18 -16.07
CA ASP A 433 -41.16 17.63 -17.28
C ASP A 433 -42.45 18.37 -16.90
N VAL A 434 -42.47 19.68 -17.12
CA VAL A 434 -43.63 20.54 -16.88
C VAL A 434 -44.09 21.10 -18.22
N ASP A 435 -45.25 20.64 -18.70
CA ASP A 435 -45.86 21.06 -19.96
C ASP A 435 -44.94 20.89 -21.21
N GLY A 436 -44.00 19.95 -21.19
CA GLY A 436 -43.05 19.70 -22.28
C GLY A 436 -41.71 20.44 -22.15
N GLU A 437 -41.46 21.12 -21.03
CA GLU A 437 -40.17 21.74 -20.69
C GLU A 437 -39.54 21.04 -19.49
N ALA A 438 -38.25 20.70 -19.58
CA ALA A 438 -37.48 20.19 -18.44
C ALA A 438 -37.18 21.33 -17.46
N VAL A 439 -37.69 21.23 -16.25
CA VAL A 439 -37.50 22.20 -15.16
C VAL A 439 -36.67 21.54 -14.06
N ARG A 440 -35.59 22.21 -13.63
CA ARG A 440 -34.79 21.76 -12.48
C ARG A 440 -35.56 21.94 -11.17
N VAL A 441 -35.33 21.06 -10.22
CA VAL A 441 -36.04 21.01 -8.93
C VAL A 441 -35.06 21.12 -7.77
N ASP A 442 -35.43 21.85 -6.72
CA ASP A 442 -34.54 22.02 -5.56
C ASP A 442 -34.45 20.72 -4.73
N GLU A 443 -33.25 20.19 -4.59
CA GLU A 443 -32.86 19.21 -3.59
C GLU A 443 -31.96 19.81 -2.48
N ALA A 444 -32.22 19.43 -1.23
CA ALA A 444 -31.46 19.95 -0.07
C ALA A 444 -31.50 19.03 1.15
N GLY A 445 -30.60 19.29 2.11
CA GLY A 445 -30.51 18.60 3.38
C GLY A 445 -30.24 17.10 3.25
N PRO A 446 -29.14 16.69 2.59
CA PRO A 446 -28.84 15.28 2.45
C PRO A 446 -28.40 14.66 3.79
N ASP A 447 -28.70 13.38 4.00
CA ASP A 447 -28.14 12.56 5.07
C ASP A 447 -27.85 11.12 4.62
N TYR A 448 -26.67 10.61 4.98
CA TYR A 448 -26.26 9.25 4.64
C TYR A 448 -26.91 8.22 5.55
N SER A 449 -27.31 7.08 4.97
CA SER A 449 -27.66 5.91 5.76
C SER A 449 -26.43 5.42 6.55
N PRO A 450 -26.61 4.74 7.70
CA PRO A 450 -25.48 4.34 8.56
C PRO A 450 -24.54 3.30 7.94
N ASP A 451 -24.96 2.66 6.85
CA ASP A 451 -24.14 1.76 6.02
C ASP A 451 -23.44 2.50 4.87
N GLY A 452 -23.68 3.81 4.69
CA GLY A 452 -23.10 4.66 3.66
C GLY A 452 -23.65 4.43 2.24
N ARG A 453 -24.66 3.56 2.06
CA ARG A 453 -25.12 3.13 0.74
C ARG A 453 -26.27 3.94 0.15
N ARG A 454 -26.96 4.74 0.95
CA ARG A 454 -28.12 5.53 0.53
C ARG A 454 -28.03 6.95 1.07
N ILE A 455 -28.69 7.87 0.38
CA ILE A 455 -28.83 9.27 0.78
C ILE A 455 -30.33 9.57 0.91
N ALA A 456 -30.75 10.11 2.05
CA ALA A 456 -32.06 10.73 2.19
C ALA A 456 -31.93 12.23 1.98
N PHE A 457 -32.86 12.86 1.27
CA PHE A 457 -32.81 14.29 0.97
C PHE A 457 -34.24 14.85 0.85
N SER A 458 -34.38 16.17 0.99
CA SER A 458 -35.64 16.85 0.71
C SER A 458 -35.67 17.33 -0.73
N ARG A 459 -36.79 17.10 -1.43
CA ARG A 459 -36.99 17.49 -2.82
C ARG A 459 -38.22 18.35 -2.96
N GLN A 460 -38.14 19.41 -3.77
CA GLN A 460 -39.28 20.20 -4.17
C GLN A 460 -40.15 19.45 -5.18
N VAL A 461 -41.46 19.39 -4.93
CA VAL A 461 -42.42 18.70 -5.80
C VAL A 461 -43.38 19.73 -6.41
N GLY A 462 -43.41 19.79 -7.74
CA GLY A 462 -44.30 20.67 -8.51
C GLY A 462 -43.82 22.13 -8.65
N VAL A 463 -44.22 22.76 -9.75
CA VAL A 463 -43.89 24.16 -10.08
C VAL A 463 -45.17 24.99 -10.02
N SER A 464 -45.21 26.05 -9.21
CA SER A 464 -46.41 26.92 -9.14
C SER A 464 -46.13 28.32 -9.66
N ASP A 465 -46.89 28.74 -10.68
CA ASP A 465 -46.91 30.08 -11.30
C ASP A 465 -47.36 31.22 -10.36
N SER A 466 -47.69 30.90 -9.12
CA SER A 466 -48.25 31.83 -8.14
C SER A 466 -47.54 31.67 -6.81
N LEU A 467 -47.40 32.74 -6.04
CA LEU A 467 -46.72 32.84 -4.73
C LEU A 467 -47.32 31.94 -3.60
N GLN A 468 -47.72 30.70 -3.90
CA GLN A 468 -48.16 29.66 -2.98
C GLN A 468 -46.97 28.78 -2.56
N PRO A 469 -47.03 28.15 -1.38
CA PRO A 469 -45.94 27.34 -0.88
C PRO A 469 -45.71 26.11 -1.77
N VAL A 470 -44.49 25.95 -2.28
CA VAL A 470 -44.08 24.72 -2.96
C VAL A 470 -44.04 23.55 -1.97
N GLU A 471 -44.61 22.42 -2.39
CA GLU A 471 -44.62 21.13 -1.69
C GLU A 471 -43.17 20.60 -1.62
N ARG A 472 -42.80 19.96 -0.50
CA ARG A 472 -41.50 19.29 -0.35
C ARG A 472 -41.68 17.92 0.26
N GLU A 473 -41.07 16.91 -0.34
CA GLU A 473 -41.15 15.52 0.09
C GLU A 473 -39.75 14.97 0.40
N ILE A 474 -39.67 13.98 1.30
CA ILE A 474 -38.43 13.25 1.55
C ILE A 474 -38.25 12.18 0.49
N TRP A 475 -37.09 12.15 -0.14
CA TRP A 475 -36.67 11.17 -1.12
C TRP A 475 -35.48 10.37 -0.60
N VAL A 476 -35.32 9.16 -1.11
CA VAL A 476 -34.16 8.31 -0.85
C VAL A 476 -33.60 7.84 -2.19
N ALA A 477 -32.29 7.94 -2.34
CA ALA A 477 -31.53 7.42 -3.47
C ALA A 477 -30.39 6.52 -2.97
N ASP A 478 -29.82 5.73 -3.87
CA ASP A 478 -28.52 5.10 -3.64
C ASP A 478 -27.44 6.19 -3.55
N ALA A 479 -26.32 5.90 -2.88
CA ALA A 479 -25.25 6.87 -2.66
C ALA A 479 -24.60 7.38 -3.96
N ASN A 480 -24.77 6.67 -5.07
CA ASN A 480 -24.34 7.11 -6.40
C ASN A 480 -25.41 7.94 -7.15
N GLY A 481 -26.53 8.28 -6.51
CA GLY A 481 -27.63 9.03 -7.12
C GLY A 481 -28.69 8.16 -7.81
N GLY A 482 -28.42 6.88 -8.01
CA GLY A 482 -29.33 5.94 -8.65
C GLY A 482 -30.59 5.66 -7.81
N ASN A 483 -31.62 5.12 -8.47
CA ASN A 483 -32.84 4.62 -7.82
C ASN A 483 -33.57 5.61 -6.88
N ALA A 484 -33.44 6.91 -7.15
CA ALA A 484 -34.12 7.95 -6.39
C ALA A 484 -35.64 7.79 -6.42
N ALA A 485 -36.27 7.72 -5.25
CA ALA A 485 -37.72 7.60 -5.11
C ALA A 485 -38.26 8.33 -3.87
N PRO A 486 -39.53 8.77 -3.87
CA PRO A 486 -40.14 9.38 -2.70
C PRO A 486 -40.28 8.34 -1.58
N LEU A 487 -40.07 8.78 -0.34
CA LEU A 487 -40.09 7.91 0.83
C LEU A 487 -41.52 7.48 1.17
N ALA A 488 -41.81 6.20 1.00
CA ALA A 488 -43.11 5.62 1.31
C ALA A 488 -43.43 5.64 2.81
N GLY A 489 -44.72 5.63 3.17
CA GLY A 489 -45.18 5.49 4.55
C GLY A 489 -45.09 6.74 5.42
N THR A 490 -44.64 7.88 4.87
CA THR A 490 -44.54 9.18 5.56
C THR A 490 -45.91 9.85 5.82
N GLY A 491 -46.97 9.39 5.15
CA GLY A 491 -48.29 10.02 5.22
C GLY A 491 -48.34 11.45 4.67
N HIS A 492 -47.38 11.80 3.81
CA HIS A 492 -47.24 13.11 3.17
C HIS A 492 -48.55 13.57 2.49
N GLN A 493 -48.87 14.87 2.60
CA GLN A 493 -49.99 15.52 1.93
C GLN A 493 -49.48 16.67 1.06
N PRO A 494 -50.19 17.07 -0.03
CA PRO A 494 -49.75 18.15 -0.93
C PRO A 494 -49.57 19.54 -0.32
N THR A 495 -49.90 19.71 0.96
CA THR A 495 -49.72 20.94 1.73
C THR A 495 -48.57 20.85 2.72
N ASP A 496 -47.91 19.70 2.79
CA ASP A 496 -46.82 19.44 3.71
C ASP A 496 -45.48 19.83 3.08
N ARG A 497 -44.56 20.20 3.95
CA ARG A 497 -43.17 20.44 3.61
C ARG A 497 -42.33 19.60 4.54
N ASP A 498 -41.86 18.49 4.01
CA ASP A 498 -40.95 17.60 4.69
C ASP A 498 -39.50 17.99 4.34
N ARG A 499 -38.69 18.22 5.36
CA ARG A 499 -37.29 18.67 5.23
C ARG A 499 -36.41 18.13 6.34
N ASP A 500 -35.10 18.35 6.19
CA ASP A 500 -34.06 18.00 7.16
C ASP A 500 -34.14 16.52 7.61
N PRO A 501 -34.12 15.54 6.66
CA PRO A 501 -34.12 14.14 7.01
C PRO A 501 -32.82 13.73 7.70
N VAL A 502 -32.91 12.89 8.74
CA VAL A 502 -31.75 12.29 9.42
C VAL A 502 -32.00 10.82 9.74
N TRP A 503 -31.07 9.96 9.35
CA TRP A 503 -31.12 8.51 9.57
C TRP A 503 -30.85 8.15 11.02
N SER A 504 -31.60 7.18 11.54
CA SER A 504 -31.28 6.59 12.83
C SER A 504 -29.98 5.79 12.73
N PRO A 505 -29.16 5.69 13.79
CA PRO A 505 -27.87 4.99 13.75
C PRO A 505 -27.96 3.51 13.37
N ASP A 506 -29.13 2.88 13.54
CA ASP A 506 -29.38 1.50 13.15
C ASP A 506 -29.89 1.33 11.70
N GLY A 507 -30.25 2.43 11.03
CA GLY A 507 -30.76 2.45 9.65
C GLY A 507 -32.23 2.05 9.53
N SER A 508 -32.94 1.86 10.64
CA SER A 508 -34.33 1.38 10.63
C SER A 508 -35.37 2.50 10.53
N ARG A 509 -34.97 3.75 10.80
CA ARG A 509 -35.87 4.90 10.91
C ARG A 509 -35.22 6.16 10.31
N ILE A 510 -36.06 7.10 9.90
CA ILE A 510 -35.66 8.45 9.50
C ILE A 510 -36.48 9.46 10.32
N ALA A 511 -35.81 10.41 10.95
CA ALA A 511 -36.47 11.59 11.52
C ALA A 511 -36.47 12.73 10.51
N PHE A 512 -37.50 13.55 10.49
CA PHE A 512 -37.59 14.70 9.57
C PHE A 512 -38.50 15.77 10.16
N VAL A 513 -38.41 16.99 9.62
CA VAL A 513 -39.25 18.12 10.00
C VAL A 513 -40.42 18.22 9.03
N ARG A 514 -41.66 18.24 9.55
CA ARG A 514 -42.87 18.50 8.78
C ARG A 514 -43.47 19.85 9.15
N GLU A 515 -43.72 20.67 8.13
CA GLU A 515 -44.55 21.87 8.22
C GLU A 515 -45.81 21.71 7.36
N SER A 516 -46.99 21.60 7.99
CA SER A 516 -48.26 21.50 7.27
C SER A 516 -48.90 22.88 7.08
N ILE A 517 -49.19 23.27 5.84
CA ILE A 517 -49.79 24.58 5.53
C ILE A 517 -51.27 24.40 5.16
N PRO A 518 -52.22 24.60 6.09
CA PRO A 518 -53.64 24.50 5.77
C PRO A 518 -54.08 25.55 4.72
N SER A 519 -55.06 25.17 3.90
CA SER A 519 -55.68 25.98 2.82
C SER A 519 -56.20 27.37 3.24
N THR A 520 -56.25 27.68 4.54
CA THR A 520 -56.60 29.00 5.09
C THR A 520 -55.42 29.97 5.20
N GLY A 521 -54.20 29.56 4.84
CA GLY A 521 -53.02 30.42 4.72
C GLY A 521 -52.25 30.69 6.02
N SER A 522 -52.54 29.97 7.11
CA SER A 522 -51.79 30.04 8.36
C SER A 522 -50.87 28.83 8.48
N SER A 523 -49.55 29.00 8.35
CA SER A 523 -48.55 27.92 8.55
C SER A 523 -48.70 27.29 9.95
N ALA A 524 -48.73 25.96 10.01
CA ALA A 524 -48.61 25.24 11.28
C ALA A 524 -47.15 25.29 11.76
N SER A 525 -46.93 25.25 13.07
CA SER A 525 -45.56 25.24 13.59
C SER A 525 -44.85 23.92 13.22
N PRO A 526 -43.60 23.96 12.72
CA PRO A 526 -42.81 22.77 12.36
C PRO A 526 -42.74 21.73 13.47
N GLN A 527 -42.84 20.46 13.08
CA GLN A 527 -42.85 19.31 13.99
C GLN A 527 -41.84 18.26 13.56
N VAL A 528 -41.23 17.56 14.52
CA VAL A 528 -40.35 16.42 14.23
C VAL A 528 -41.18 15.14 14.15
N MET A 529 -41.08 14.49 13.00
CA MET A 529 -41.69 13.22 12.64
C MET A 529 -40.61 12.13 12.62
N VAL A 530 -40.99 10.88 12.87
CA VAL A 530 -40.13 9.71 12.66
C VAL A 530 -40.91 8.68 11.88
N VAL A 531 -40.36 8.27 10.74
CA VAL A 531 -40.85 7.14 9.96
C VAL A 531 -40.01 5.90 10.25
N ASP A 532 -40.69 4.78 10.47
CA ASP A 532 -40.11 3.44 10.60
C ASP A 532 -40.19 2.73 9.26
N LEU A 533 -39.01 2.39 8.73
CA LEU A 533 -38.84 1.83 7.39
C LEU A 533 -39.17 0.33 7.34
N VAL A 534 -39.16 -0.35 8.50
CA VAL A 534 -39.47 -1.78 8.60
C VAL A 534 -40.97 -1.98 8.85
N ALA A 535 -41.54 -1.16 9.72
CA ALA A 535 -42.97 -1.20 10.05
C ALA A 535 -43.84 -0.39 9.07
N GLU A 536 -43.24 0.38 8.18
CA GLU A 536 -43.90 1.31 7.25
C GLU A 536 -44.90 2.23 7.97
N SER A 537 -44.46 2.81 9.09
CA SER A 537 -45.32 3.62 9.95
C SER A 537 -44.65 4.93 10.32
N VAL A 538 -45.42 6.02 10.33
CA VAL A 538 -44.95 7.34 10.75
C VAL A 538 -45.58 7.73 12.08
N GLN A 539 -44.78 8.32 12.96
CA GLN A 539 -45.24 8.87 14.22
C GLN A 539 -44.71 10.29 14.41
N ARG A 540 -45.51 11.11 15.10
CA ARG A 540 -45.11 12.45 15.48
C ARG A 540 -44.44 12.43 16.84
N ILE A 541 -43.19 12.88 16.91
CA ILE A 541 -42.41 12.87 18.15
C ILE A 541 -42.72 14.10 19.00
N THR A 542 -42.80 15.28 18.41
CA THR A 542 -42.98 16.54 19.15
C THR A 542 -44.46 16.93 19.28
N PRO A 543 -44.95 17.35 20.46
CA PRO A 543 -46.35 17.66 20.71
C PRO A 543 -46.86 18.90 19.96
N THR A 544 -48.16 18.97 19.68
CA THR A 544 -48.80 20.16 19.10
C THR A 544 -49.35 21.06 20.22
N PRO A 545 -48.87 22.31 20.34
CA PRO A 545 -49.36 23.25 21.35
C PRO A 545 -50.87 23.47 21.24
N GLY A 546 -51.59 23.25 22.35
CA GLY A 546 -53.04 23.44 22.43
C GLY A 546 -53.92 22.28 21.94
N ILE A 547 -53.32 21.23 21.37
CA ILE A 547 -53.99 19.94 21.11
C ILE A 547 -53.50 18.90 22.12
N ASP A 548 -52.19 18.72 22.25
CA ASP A 548 -51.58 17.68 23.09
C ASP A 548 -51.08 18.21 24.44
N THR A 549 -50.83 19.51 24.54
CA THR A 549 -50.43 20.19 25.77
C THR A 549 -51.47 21.25 26.14
N PRO A 550 -51.81 21.42 27.44
CA PRO A 550 -52.63 22.54 27.87
C PRO A 550 -51.97 23.85 27.42
N VAL A 551 -52.69 24.70 26.69
CA VAL A 551 -52.25 26.09 26.49
C VAL A 551 -52.27 26.73 27.87
N ASP A 552 -51.11 27.00 28.47
CA ASP A 552 -51.09 27.89 29.62
C ASP A 552 -51.65 29.23 29.13
N ALA A 553 -52.85 29.57 29.62
CA ALA A 553 -53.63 30.72 29.17
C ALA A 553 -52.96 32.09 29.42
N LEU A 554 -51.72 32.08 29.92
CA LEU A 554 -50.88 33.24 30.18
C LEU A 554 -49.80 33.46 29.11
N ASP A 555 -49.39 32.42 28.36
CA ASP A 555 -48.14 32.46 27.59
C ASP A 555 -48.32 32.23 26.08
N ASN A 556 -49.46 32.54 25.47
CA ASN A 556 -49.73 32.75 24.01
C ASN A 556 -48.59 32.47 22.97
N HIS A 557 -47.96 31.29 22.98
CA HIS A 557 -46.81 30.92 22.14
C HIS A 557 -46.99 29.48 21.60
N SER A 558 -46.69 29.26 20.33
CA SER A 558 -46.55 27.94 19.71
C SER A 558 -45.08 27.50 19.65
N TRP A 559 -44.83 26.19 19.60
CA TRP A 559 -43.51 25.57 19.53
C TRP A 559 -43.21 25.19 18.08
N ALA A 560 -42.08 25.64 17.56
CA ALA A 560 -41.55 25.22 16.28
C ALA A 560 -40.28 24.41 16.52
N ASP A 561 -40.31 23.12 16.16
CA ASP A 561 -39.20 22.19 16.33
C ASP A 561 -38.53 21.93 14.97
N SER A 562 -37.20 22.03 14.92
CA SER A 562 -36.39 21.84 13.71
C SER A 562 -35.01 21.27 14.03
N ASP A 563 -34.23 20.97 12.99
CA ASP A 563 -32.84 20.55 13.07
C ASP A 563 -32.66 19.28 13.96
N PRO A 564 -33.43 18.19 13.72
CA PRO A 564 -33.30 16.98 14.53
C PRO A 564 -31.99 16.25 14.22
N ASP A 565 -31.39 15.63 15.24
CA ASP A 565 -30.29 14.68 15.06
C ASP A 565 -30.34 13.57 16.14
N TRP A 566 -29.88 12.37 15.79
CA TRP A 566 -30.03 11.17 16.63
C TRP A 566 -28.94 11.05 17.69
N SER A 567 -29.34 10.62 18.89
CA SER A 567 -28.36 10.06 19.82
C SER A 567 -27.82 8.72 19.28
N PRO A 568 -26.55 8.36 19.53
CA PRO A 568 -25.93 7.14 18.99
C PRO A 568 -26.64 5.82 19.34
N ASP A 569 -27.41 5.81 20.43
CA ASP A 569 -28.24 4.67 20.85
C ASP A 569 -29.59 4.57 20.11
N GLY A 570 -29.92 5.54 19.26
CA GLY A 570 -31.17 5.64 18.51
C GLY A 570 -32.42 5.82 19.38
N GLN A 571 -32.29 6.21 20.67
CA GLN A 571 -33.42 6.32 21.60
C GLN A 571 -33.93 7.76 21.76
N ARG A 572 -33.13 8.76 21.39
CA ARG A 572 -33.43 10.19 21.57
C ARG A 572 -33.01 10.99 20.34
N LEU A 573 -33.59 12.17 20.23
CA LEU A 573 -33.22 13.19 19.26
C LEU A 573 -32.77 14.45 20.01
N ILE A 574 -31.69 15.08 19.57
CA ILE A 574 -31.45 16.50 19.86
C ILE A 574 -32.15 17.33 18.80
N LEU A 575 -32.76 18.45 19.17
CA LEU A 575 -33.43 19.35 18.24
C LEU A 575 -33.38 20.79 18.72
N ARG A 576 -33.65 21.71 17.81
CA ARG A 576 -33.90 23.11 18.12
C ARG A 576 -35.39 23.33 18.33
N ARG A 577 -35.76 23.98 19.44
CA ARG A 577 -37.13 24.46 19.70
C ARG A 577 -37.16 25.97 19.78
N THR A 578 -38.04 26.58 19.00
CA THR A 578 -38.29 28.03 18.96
C THR A 578 -39.68 28.35 19.49
N LEU A 579 -39.82 29.36 20.37
CA LEU A 579 -41.14 29.84 20.79
C LEU A 579 -41.63 30.96 19.88
N THR A 580 -42.74 30.72 19.17
CA THR A 580 -43.35 31.70 18.27
C THR A 580 -44.58 32.32 18.96
N PRO A 581 -44.68 33.64 19.15
CA PRO A 581 -45.90 34.25 19.69
C PRO A 581 -47.06 34.02 18.70
N CYS A 582 -48.15 33.40 19.15
CA CYS A 582 -49.26 33.07 18.25
C CYS A 582 -50.09 34.31 17.89
N CYS A 583 -50.72 34.26 16.70
CA CYS A 583 -51.24 35.40 15.95
C CYS A 583 -52.38 36.18 16.65
N ASP A 584 -52.32 37.51 16.52
CA ASP A 584 -53.38 38.53 16.55
C ASP A 584 -54.45 38.51 17.68
N GLY A 585 -54.18 39.26 18.77
CA GLY A 585 -55.02 40.37 19.25
C GLY A 585 -56.51 40.15 19.64
N SER A 586 -57.09 38.97 19.52
CA SER A 586 -58.55 38.78 19.55
C SER A 586 -59.04 37.58 20.37
N VAL A 587 -58.47 37.34 21.55
CA VAL A 587 -59.12 36.46 22.52
C VAL A 587 -60.21 37.25 23.26
N ILE A 588 -61.47 36.99 22.91
CA ILE A 588 -62.63 37.39 23.71
C ILE A 588 -62.56 36.65 25.04
N PHE A 589 -62.22 37.36 26.12
CA PHE A 589 -62.39 36.87 27.48
C PHE A 589 -63.85 36.42 27.69
N ARG A 590 -64.09 35.12 27.77
CA ARG A 590 -65.30 34.57 28.41
C ARG A 590 -64.94 34.21 29.85
N PRO A 591 -65.22 35.07 30.85
CA PRO A 591 -65.03 34.66 32.23
C PRO A 591 -66.01 33.52 32.56
N PRO A 592 -65.63 32.58 33.43
CA PRO A 592 -66.54 31.55 33.91
C PRO A 592 -67.76 32.16 34.63
N PRO A 593 -68.91 31.48 34.69
CA PRO A 593 -70.13 32.02 35.27
C PRO A 593 -69.92 32.30 36.76
N GLY A 594 -69.86 33.59 37.15
CA GLY A 594 -69.78 33.99 38.56
C GLY A 594 -68.95 35.25 38.86
N TRP A 595 -68.21 35.80 37.91
CA TRP A 595 -67.41 37.00 38.13
C TRP A 595 -68.18 38.27 37.76
N SER A 596 -68.55 39.08 38.75
CA SER A 596 -69.18 40.39 38.54
C SER A 596 -68.13 41.46 38.21
N ALA A 597 -68.41 42.21 37.16
CA ALA A 597 -67.58 43.29 36.62
C ALA A 597 -67.11 44.31 37.67
N ALA A 598 -65.80 44.52 37.72
CA ALA A 598 -65.19 45.79 38.11
C ALA A 598 -64.01 46.03 37.16
N ALA A 599 -64.29 46.65 36.03
CA ALA A 599 -63.29 47.30 35.22
C ALA A 599 -62.88 48.59 35.94
N ASP A 600 -61.64 48.68 36.42
CA ASP A 600 -60.90 49.94 36.40
C ASP A 600 -59.40 49.73 36.69
N ARG A 601 -58.60 50.13 35.70
CA ARG A 601 -57.21 50.61 35.77
C ARG A 601 -56.11 49.64 36.22
N LEU A 602 -55.38 49.11 35.23
CA LEU A 602 -53.90 49.08 35.29
C LEU A 602 -53.33 49.79 34.05
N PRO A 603 -52.62 50.92 34.21
CA PRO A 603 -51.80 51.50 33.16
C PRO A 603 -50.44 50.82 33.19
N GLY A 604 -50.17 49.98 32.20
CA GLY A 604 -48.89 49.35 32.01
C GLY A 604 -48.90 48.67 30.66
N ARG A 605 -48.31 49.32 29.65
CA ARG A 605 -47.86 48.65 28.45
C ARG A 605 -46.90 47.55 28.93
N LEU A 606 -47.31 46.28 28.87
CA LEU A 606 -46.38 45.17 28.96
C LEU A 606 -45.42 45.37 27.80
N GLU A 607 -44.23 45.89 28.11
CA GLU A 607 -43.07 45.66 27.26
C GLU A 607 -42.97 44.15 27.13
N THR A 608 -43.25 43.63 25.95
CA THR A 608 -42.93 42.26 25.57
C THR A 608 -41.41 42.17 25.56
N THR A 609 -40.81 41.89 26.71
CA THR A 609 -39.47 41.29 26.72
C THR A 609 -39.57 40.01 25.89
N PRO A 610 -38.75 39.82 24.84
CA PRO A 610 -38.67 38.53 24.16
C PRO A 610 -38.38 37.48 25.22
N THR A 611 -39.26 36.49 25.40
CA THR A 611 -39.02 35.41 26.36
C THR A 611 -37.90 34.54 25.83
N ASN A 612 -36.90 34.32 26.68
CA ASN A 612 -35.62 33.66 26.43
C ASN A 612 -35.73 32.12 26.27
N ASP A 613 -36.68 31.63 25.47
CA ASP A 613 -37.04 30.21 25.46
C ASP A 613 -36.62 29.43 24.22
N ASP A 614 -36.01 30.09 23.23
CA ASP A 614 -35.31 29.42 22.12
C ASP A 614 -34.12 28.61 22.65
N GLY A 615 -34.00 27.35 22.27
CA GLY A 615 -32.87 26.53 22.72
C GLY A 615 -32.84 25.11 22.20
N LEU A 616 -31.79 24.40 22.60
CA LEU A 616 -31.61 22.99 22.26
C LEU A 616 -32.32 22.10 23.28
N TRP A 617 -32.94 21.04 22.79
CA TRP A 617 -33.68 20.07 23.58
C TRP A 617 -33.31 18.65 23.17
N VAL A 618 -33.30 17.75 24.15
CA VAL A 618 -33.16 16.31 23.92
C VAL A 618 -34.51 15.65 24.21
N VAL A 619 -35.07 14.97 23.22
CA VAL A 619 -36.42 14.43 23.22
C VAL A 619 -36.37 12.91 23.03
N PRO A 620 -37.03 12.11 23.89
CA PRO A 620 -37.21 10.69 23.66
C PRO A 620 -37.97 10.42 22.35
N VAL A 621 -37.60 9.35 21.65
CA VAL A 621 -38.29 8.90 20.43
C VAL A 621 -39.55 8.14 20.83
N GLN A 622 -40.51 8.91 21.33
CA GLN A 622 -41.84 8.47 21.74
C GLN A 622 -42.85 9.53 21.32
N GLU A 623 -44.06 9.11 20.99
CA GLU A 623 -45.13 10.00 20.55
C GLU A 623 -45.39 11.14 21.56
N ASN A 624 -45.47 12.37 21.08
CA ASN A 624 -45.79 13.58 21.87
C ASN A 624 -44.83 13.91 23.03
N SER A 625 -43.54 13.63 22.86
CA SER A 625 -42.49 13.87 23.84
C SER A 625 -42.08 15.34 23.96
N ILE A 626 -42.05 15.85 25.20
CA ILE A 626 -41.64 17.23 25.50
C ILE A 626 -40.11 17.36 25.62
N GLY A 627 -39.43 16.31 26.08
CA GLY A 627 -37.97 16.27 26.27
C GLY A 627 -37.43 17.14 27.41
N VAL A 628 -36.10 17.24 27.49
CA VAL A 628 -35.35 18.03 28.47
C VAL A 628 -34.48 19.07 27.76
N ARG A 629 -34.33 20.26 28.36
CA ARG A 629 -33.45 21.31 27.81
C ARG A 629 -31.99 20.95 27.99
N VAL A 630 -31.17 21.31 26.99
CA VAL A 630 -29.71 21.29 27.10
C VAL A 630 -29.26 22.46 27.97
N GLN A 631 -28.44 22.19 28.98
CA GLN A 631 -27.97 23.18 29.95
C GLN A 631 -26.45 23.21 30.04
N PHE A 632 -25.90 24.41 30.18
CA PHE A 632 -24.51 24.64 30.55
C PHE A 632 -24.44 25.14 31.99
N CYS A 633 -23.72 24.42 32.85
CA CYS A 633 -23.68 24.68 34.29
C CYS A 633 -22.24 25.05 34.72
N PRO A 634 -21.79 26.31 34.52
CA PRO A 634 -20.44 26.72 34.90
C PRO A 634 -20.22 26.71 36.41
N PHE A 635 -21.30 26.66 37.19
CA PHE A 635 -21.30 26.52 38.64
C PHE A 635 -22.40 25.54 39.06
N ALA A 636 -22.15 24.72 40.08
CA ALA A 636 -23.04 23.64 40.51
C ALA A 636 -24.49 24.04 40.87
N GLU A 637 -24.76 25.32 41.14
CA GLU A 637 -26.10 25.84 41.49
C GLU A 637 -26.67 26.82 40.45
N SER A 638 -25.98 27.05 39.32
CA SER A 638 -26.38 28.04 38.32
C SER A 638 -26.17 27.51 36.90
N CYS A 639 -27.25 26.99 36.32
CA CYS A 639 -27.28 26.48 34.95
C CYS A 639 -27.94 27.49 34.00
N GLN A 640 -27.41 27.60 32.80
CA GLN A 640 -27.94 28.41 31.71
C GLN A 640 -28.45 27.48 30.61
N ASN A 641 -29.59 27.82 30.00
CA ASN A 641 -30.06 27.10 28.83
C ASN A 641 -29.11 27.34 27.66
N VAL A 642 -28.80 26.28 26.91
CA VAL A 642 -28.02 26.39 25.67
C VAL A 642 -28.94 26.81 24.54
N THR A 643 -28.60 27.94 23.93
CA THR A 643 -29.27 28.50 22.75
C THR A 643 -28.42 28.20 21.52
N GLY A 644 -29.00 27.70 20.46
CA GLY A 644 -28.26 27.35 19.25
C GLY A 644 -29.16 26.81 18.15
N ARG A 645 -28.55 26.44 17.02
CA ARG A 645 -29.19 25.84 15.84
C ARG A 645 -28.29 24.75 15.28
N ASN A 646 -28.86 23.91 14.41
CA ASN A 646 -28.14 22.83 13.73
C ASN A 646 -27.31 21.97 14.72
N PRO A 647 -27.94 21.40 15.77
CA PRO A 647 -27.21 20.55 16.70
C PRO A 647 -26.87 19.21 16.04
N ALA A 648 -25.63 18.74 16.21
CA ALA A 648 -25.20 17.40 15.81
C ALA A 648 -24.53 16.67 16.97
N TRP A 649 -24.87 15.40 17.16
CA TRP A 649 -24.40 14.51 18.20
C TRP A 649 -23.16 13.77 17.73
N ALA A 650 -22.14 13.69 18.58
CA ALA A 650 -20.95 12.92 18.27
C ALA A 650 -21.30 11.42 18.15
N PRO A 651 -20.77 10.70 17.14
CA PRO A 651 -20.99 9.25 16.98
C PRO A 651 -20.67 8.42 18.23
N ASP A 652 -19.66 8.84 19.02
CA ASP A 652 -19.27 8.17 20.27
C ASP A 652 -20.18 8.51 21.49
N GLY A 653 -21.09 9.46 21.33
CA GLY A 653 -22.04 9.91 22.33
C GLY A 653 -21.46 10.82 23.42
N SER A 654 -20.21 11.27 23.28
CA SER A 654 -19.49 12.04 24.29
C SER A 654 -19.78 13.55 24.23
N ALA A 655 -20.19 14.06 23.07
CA ALA A 655 -20.37 15.50 22.84
C ALA A 655 -21.52 15.81 21.87
N ILE A 656 -21.86 17.08 21.80
CA ILE A 656 -22.68 17.69 20.73
C ILE A 656 -21.93 18.90 20.15
N VAL A 657 -22.20 19.26 18.90
CA VAL A 657 -21.76 20.52 18.28
C VAL A 657 -22.99 21.29 17.81
N TYR A 658 -22.94 22.61 17.81
CA TYR A 658 -24.06 23.45 17.38
C TYR A 658 -23.60 24.85 16.99
N SER A 659 -24.37 25.53 16.13
CA SER A 659 -24.12 26.92 15.74
C SER A 659 -24.80 27.91 16.69
N VAL A 660 -24.06 28.94 17.11
CA VAL A 660 -24.56 30.08 17.89
C VAL A 660 -24.06 31.37 17.27
N ARG A 661 -24.98 32.17 16.72
CA ARG A 661 -24.66 33.47 16.09
C ARG A 661 -23.61 33.36 14.97
N GLY A 662 -23.59 32.23 14.26
CA GLY A 662 -22.64 32.01 13.16
C GLY A 662 -21.26 31.54 13.60
N GLU A 663 -21.14 30.98 14.79
CA GLU A 663 -19.92 30.31 15.26
C GLU A 663 -20.28 28.93 15.81
N LEU A 664 -19.37 27.96 15.65
CA LEU A 664 -19.55 26.61 16.15
C LEU A 664 -19.05 26.49 17.59
N VAL A 665 -19.83 25.80 18.41
CA VAL A 665 -19.54 25.54 19.81
C VAL A 665 -19.60 24.04 20.08
N LEU A 666 -18.53 23.50 20.65
CA LEU A 666 -18.46 22.12 21.15
C LEU A 666 -19.10 22.07 22.55
N GLY A 667 -20.00 21.11 22.74
CA GLY A 667 -20.72 20.83 23.98
C GLY A 667 -20.39 19.45 24.53
N THR A 668 -19.34 19.31 25.34
CA THR A 668 -18.97 18.01 25.95
C THR A 668 -20.01 17.60 27.00
N ILE A 669 -20.60 16.42 26.85
CA ILE A 669 -21.71 15.96 27.69
C ILE A 669 -21.19 15.57 29.08
N THR A 670 -21.70 16.23 30.12
CA THR A 670 -21.34 15.96 31.53
C THR A 670 -22.45 15.26 32.32
N ALA A 671 -23.71 15.38 31.88
CA ALA A 671 -24.82 14.60 32.39
C ALA A 671 -25.83 14.31 31.28
N ASN A 672 -26.27 13.07 31.19
CA ASN A 672 -27.22 12.62 30.19
C ASN A 672 -28.26 11.69 30.82
N THR A 673 -29.38 12.27 31.29
CA THR A 673 -30.42 11.57 32.05
C THR A 673 -31.82 11.99 31.59
N ASP A 674 -32.85 11.24 31.98
CA ASP A 674 -34.25 11.55 31.65
C ASP A 674 -34.74 12.91 32.18
N THR A 675 -34.04 13.49 33.16
CA THR A 675 -34.44 14.76 33.79
C THR A 675 -33.45 15.90 33.57
N ALA A 676 -32.26 15.62 33.04
CA ALA A 676 -31.21 16.62 32.87
C ALA A 676 -30.25 16.22 31.75
N PHE A 677 -29.97 17.17 30.87
CA PHE A 677 -28.93 17.08 29.85
C PHE A 677 -27.98 18.27 29.99
N GLN A 678 -26.75 18.02 30.41
CA GLN A 678 -25.77 19.06 30.76
C GLN A 678 -24.50 18.93 29.93
N VAL A 679 -23.96 20.07 29.51
CA VAL A 679 -22.72 20.16 28.71
C VAL A 679 -21.73 21.15 29.32
N GLU A 680 -20.44 20.93 29.09
CA GLU A 680 -19.39 21.95 29.12
C GLU A 680 -19.23 22.53 27.71
N ARG A 681 -18.82 23.81 27.59
CA ARG A 681 -18.79 24.50 26.30
C ARG A 681 -17.40 24.99 25.94
N GLU A 682 -16.98 24.72 24.71
CA GLU A 682 -15.73 25.20 24.12
C GLU A 682 -15.99 25.77 22.72
N GLN A 683 -15.29 26.85 22.37
CA GLN A 683 -15.47 27.52 21.09
C GLN A 683 -14.62 26.85 20.01
N LEU A 684 -15.25 26.37 18.92
CA LEU A 684 -14.56 25.73 17.80
C LEU A 684 -14.17 26.73 16.71
N THR A 685 -15.06 27.67 16.38
CA THR A 685 -14.79 28.73 15.39
C THR A 685 -15.00 30.13 15.99
N GLY A 686 -14.40 31.16 15.39
CA GLY A 686 -14.44 32.50 15.96
C GLY A 686 -13.37 32.69 17.04
N PHE A 687 -13.76 33.29 18.17
CA PHE A 687 -12.85 33.63 19.27
C PHE A 687 -13.16 32.87 20.54
N ARG A 688 -12.12 32.28 21.15
CA ARG A 688 -12.22 31.60 22.44
C ARG A 688 -12.64 32.58 23.54
N ALA A 689 -13.14 32.06 24.65
CA ALA A 689 -13.51 32.88 25.81
C ALA A 689 -12.34 33.71 26.40
N SER A 690 -11.10 33.30 26.16
CA SER A 690 -9.87 34.06 26.50
C SER A 690 -9.65 35.29 25.61
N GLY A 691 -10.34 35.38 24.48
CA GLY A 691 -10.14 36.39 23.44
C GLY A 691 -9.14 35.98 22.35
N GLU A 692 -8.57 34.78 22.43
CA GLU A 692 -7.68 34.26 21.37
C GLU A 692 -8.51 33.72 20.19
N PRO A 693 -8.11 34.01 18.93
CA PRO A 693 -8.77 33.48 17.74
C PRO A 693 -8.52 31.97 17.61
N THR A 694 -9.51 31.25 17.09
CA THR A 694 -9.34 29.93 16.48
C THR A 694 -8.75 30.09 15.07
N ASP A 695 -8.37 29.01 14.40
CA ASP A 695 -7.90 29.09 13.00
C ASP A 695 -8.96 29.69 12.06
N ALA A 696 -10.25 29.53 12.40
CA ALA A 696 -11.38 30.16 11.70
C ALA A 696 -11.63 31.62 12.07
N GLY A 697 -11.10 32.12 13.19
CA GLY A 697 -11.50 33.40 13.79
C GLY A 697 -11.26 34.65 12.94
N TYR A 698 -10.31 34.59 12.00
CA TYR A 698 -10.05 35.68 11.03
C TYR A 698 -10.32 35.29 9.58
N VAL A 699 -10.80 34.06 9.35
CA VAL A 699 -11.02 33.52 8.01
C VAL A 699 -12.51 33.56 7.66
N LEU A 700 -13.35 33.18 8.62
CA LEU A 700 -14.78 33.00 8.43
C LEU A 700 -15.59 34.06 9.20
N SER A 701 -16.61 34.58 8.54
CA SER A 701 -17.62 35.48 9.13
C SER A 701 -18.80 34.73 9.72
N ARG A 702 -19.03 33.49 9.26
CA ARG A 702 -20.12 32.63 9.70
C ARG A 702 -19.74 31.16 9.51
N ALA A 703 -20.15 30.31 10.45
CA ALA A 703 -20.03 28.86 10.41
C ALA A 703 -21.36 28.25 10.90
N ASP A 704 -21.99 27.41 10.09
CA ASP A 704 -23.27 26.75 10.34
C ASP A 704 -23.24 25.28 9.88
N ASP A 705 -24.32 24.55 10.14
CA ASP A 705 -24.55 23.18 9.65
C ASP A 705 -23.38 22.21 9.95
N PRO A 706 -23.01 22.03 11.23
CA PRO A 706 -21.90 21.15 11.58
C PRO A 706 -22.31 19.68 11.46
N ALA A 707 -21.43 18.86 10.89
CA ALA A 707 -21.52 17.40 10.86
C ALA A 707 -20.26 16.76 11.40
N TRP A 708 -20.43 15.72 12.21
CA TRP A 708 -19.34 14.98 12.82
C TRP A 708 -18.71 14.01 11.83
N ALA A 709 -17.37 13.97 11.81
CA ALA A 709 -16.68 12.86 11.19
C ALA A 709 -17.04 11.54 11.92
N PRO A 710 -17.11 10.40 11.21
CA PRO A 710 -17.57 9.14 11.80
C PRO A 710 -16.71 8.64 12.98
N ASP A 711 -15.43 9.04 13.03
CA ASP A 711 -14.49 8.74 14.11
C ASP A 711 -14.53 9.73 15.30
N SER A 712 -15.42 10.72 15.23
CA SER A 712 -15.54 11.83 16.19
C SER A 712 -14.27 12.69 16.34
N SER A 713 -13.38 12.75 15.34
CA SER A 713 -12.10 13.49 15.43
C SER A 713 -12.17 14.92 14.90
N GLU A 714 -13.09 15.20 13.97
CA GLU A 714 -13.25 16.51 13.33
C GLU A 714 -14.71 16.82 12.97
N ILE A 715 -14.96 18.07 12.56
CA ILE A 715 -16.27 18.59 12.16
C ILE A 715 -16.19 19.16 10.75
N ALA A 716 -17.00 18.68 9.82
CA ALA A 716 -17.31 19.37 8.57
C ALA A 716 -18.43 20.39 8.79
N PHE A 717 -18.40 21.55 8.12
CA PHE A 717 -19.40 22.60 8.31
C PHE A 717 -19.46 23.58 7.14
N SER A 718 -20.59 24.28 7.00
CA SER A 718 -20.74 25.38 6.04
C SER A 718 -20.05 26.64 6.57
N GLY A 719 -19.05 27.13 5.86
CA GLY A 719 -18.27 28.32 6.21
C GLY A 719 -18.47 29.46 5.21
N GLN A 720 -18.65 30.67 5.73
CA GLN A 720 -18.78 31.89 4.93
C GLN A 720 -17.54 32.77 5.08
N PRO A 721 -16.68 32.90 4.06
CA PRO A 721 -15.47 33.70 4.14
C PRO A 721 -15.74 35.18 4.44
N ILE A 722 -14.83 35.81 5.19
CA ILE A 722 -14.93 37.24 5.47
C ILE A 722 -14.81 38.04 4.16
N GLY A 723 -15.81 38.89 3.90
CA GLY A 723 -15.81 39.78 2.71
C GLY A 723 -16.45 39.16 1.47
N GLN A 724 -16.88 37.89 1.54
CA GLN A 724 -17.58 37.20 0.45
C GLN A 724 -18.97 36.73 0.94
N PRO A 725 -19.95 37.65 1.03
CA PRO A 725 -21.25 37.33 1.63
C PRO A 725 -22.08 36.33 0.81
N ASP A 726 -21.79 36.21 -0.49
CA ASP A 726 -22.51 35.35 -1.43
C ASP A 726 -21.79 34.01 -1.68
N GLN A 727 -20.64 33.77 -1.04
CA GLN A 727 -19.91 32.51 -1.13
C GLN A 727 -19.97 31.76 0.20
N ARG A 728 -20.38 30.50 0.14
CA ARG A 728 -20.29 29.55 1.24
C ARG A 728 -19.63 28.29 0.71
N GLY A 729 -18.64 27.79 1.42
CA GLY A 729 -17.97 26.54 1.11
C GLY A 729 -18.13 25.55 2.26
N ILE A 730 -17.77 24.30 2.02
CA ILE A 730 -17.62 23.30 3.07
C ILE A 730 -16.19 23.33 3.60
N TYR A 731 -16.07 23.39 4.93
CA TYR A 731 -14.80 23.41 5.65
C TYR A 731 -14.75 22.27 6.65
N ARG A 732 -13.55 21.87 7.05
CA ARG A 732 -13.33 20.96 8.18
C ARG A 732 -12.44 21.59 9.25
N ILE A 733 -12.63 21.22 10.51
CA ILE A 733 -11.83 21.69 11.64
C ILE A 733 -11.74 20.63 12.74
N ALA A 734 -10.57 20.53 13.40
CA ALA A 734 -10.38 19.66 14.56
C ALA A 734 -11.12 20.19 15.80
N LEU A 735 -11.36 19.30 16.77
CA LEU A 735 -12.11 19.65 17.99
C LEU A 735 -11.46 20.70 18.89
N ASP A 736 -10.16 20.94 18.75
CA ASP A 736 -9.44 21.99 19.46
C ASP A 736 -9.47 23.35 18.73
N GLY A 737 -10.20 23.44 17.60
CA GLY A 737 -10.32 24.65 16.79
C GLY A 737 -9.08 24.97 15.95
N THR A 738 -8.20 23.98 15.72
CA THR A 738 -7.05 24.08 14.81
C THR A 738 -7.29 23.28 13.52
N GLY A 739 -6.42 23.48 12.54
CA GLY A 739 -6.41 22.67 11.31
C GLY A 739 -7.57 22.99 10.37
N LEU A 740 -8.03 24.25 10.34
CA LEU A 740 -9.04 24.68 9.39
C LEU A 740 -8.59 24.40 7.95
N ALA A 741 -9.38 23.63 7.21
CA ALA A 741 -9.16 23.36 5.80
C ALA A 741 -10.44 23.56 5.00
N VAL A 742 -10.30 24.06 3.77
CA VAL A 742 -11.38 24.11 2.79
C VAL A 742 -11.53 22.72 2.19
N VAL A 743 -12.75 22.20 2.17
CA VAL A 743 -13.11 20.97 1.44
C VAL A 743 -13.58 21.37 0.04
N THR A 744 -14.50 22.34 -0.05
CA THR A 744 -14.99 22.86 -1.33
C THR A 744 -15.52 24.29 -1.16
N ASP A 745 -15.42 25.10 -2.22
CA ASP A 745 -15.76 26.53 -2.27
C ASP A 745 -16.16 27.02 -3.68
N GLY A 746 -16.94 26.20 -4.40
CA GLY A 746 -17.31 26.40 -5.80
C GLY A 746 -18.14 27.67 -6.11
N ARG A 747 -18.58 27.79 -7.37
CA ARG A 747 -19.48 28.88 -7.81
C ARG A 747 -20.90 28.62 -7.30
N GLY A 748 -21.15 28.96 -6.03
CA GLY A 748 -22.45 28.79 -5.40
C GLY A 748 -22.33 28.64 -3.89
N PRO A 749 -23.36 28.96 -3.09
CA PRO A 749 -23.40 28.58 -1.69
C PRO A 749 -23.46 27.06 -1.52
N GLU A 750 -22.56 26.51 -0.71
CA GLU A 750 -22.52 25.10 -0.31
C GLU A 750 -22.84 24.98 1.19
N THR A 751 -23.81 24.12 1.54
CA THR A 751 -24.39 24.04 2.90
C THR A 751 -24.74 22.60 3.29
N GLU A 752 -25.04 22.38 4.58
CA GLU A 752 -25.58 21.09 5.08
C GLU A 752 -24.69 19.87 4.75
N PRO A 753 -23.38 19.90 5.09
CA PRO A 753 -22.52 18.74 4.90
C PRO A 753 -22.91 17.58 5.82
N THR A 754 -22.70 16.35 5.36
CA THR A 754 -22.76 15.12 6.17
C THR A 754 -21.73 14.12 5.68
N HIS A 755 -21.11 13.39 6.60
CA HIS A 755 -20.04 12.45 6.26
C HIS A 755 -20.59 11.09 5.83
N GLN A 756 -19.99 10.48 4.82
CA GLN A 756 -20.29 9.09 4.48
C GLN A 756 -19.71 8.14 5.55
N PRO A 757 -20.57 7.35 6.22
CA PRO A 757 -20.10 6.32 7.15
C PRO A 757 -19.37 5.23 6.38
N HIS A 758 -18.20 4.82 6.88
CA HIS A 758 -17.40 3.79 6.25
C HIS A 758 -16.71 2.90 7.30
N ALA A 759 -16.68 1.60 7.02
CA ALA A 759 -15.87 0.62 7.73
C ALA A 759 -14.58 0.35 6.94
N ASP A 760 -13.66 -0.44 7.48
CA ASP A 760 -12.51 -0.97 6.73
C ASP A 760 -12.34 -2.43 7.13
N VAL A 761 -12.93 -3.37 6.36
CA VAL A 761 -12.91 -4.78 6.73
C VAL A 761 -11.70 -5.50 6.17
N ALA A 762 -10.67 -5.71 6.97
CA ALA A 762 -9.49 -6.45 6.55
C ALA A 762 -9.59 -7.96 6.85
N VAL A 763 -8.93 -8.79 6.03
CA VAL A 763 -8.67 -10.20 6.37
C VAL A 763 -7.18 -10.51 6.32
N THR A 764 -6.72 -11.31 7.27
CA THR A 764 -5.37 -11.89 7.26
C THR A 764 -5.44 -13.41 7.37
N VAL A 765 -4.49 -14.09 6.73
CA VAL A 765 -4.37 -15.56 6.77
C VAL A 765 -2.99 -15.94 7.27
N THR A 766 -2.94 -16.77 8.31
CA THR A 766 -1.69 -17.34 8.83
C THR A 766 -1.79 -18.86 8.95
N LEU A 767 -0.67 -19.54 8.73
CA LEU A 767 -0.59 -21.00 8.77
C LEU A 767 0.28 -21.47 9.92
N SER A 768 -0.08 -22.60 10.53
CA SER A 768 0.70 -23.18 11.61
C SER A 768 2.07 -23.71 11.17
N ALA A 769 2.20 -24.21 9.93
CA ALA A 769 3.43 -24.73 9.36
C ALA A 769 3.34 -24.91 7.83
N THR A 770 4.47 -24.74 7.13
CA THR A 770 4.69 -25.12 5.73
C THR A 770 6.21 -25.25 5.47
N PRO A 771 6.70 -26.24 4.69
CA PRO A 771 5.96 -27.38 4.13
C PRO A 771 5.53 -28.39 5.20
N VAL A 772 4.46 -29.15 4.94
CA VAL A 772 3.99 -30.25 5.80
C VAL A 772 3.98 -31.60 5.06
N ALA A 773 3.99 -32.71 5.81
CA ALA A 773 3.90 -34.04 5.20
C ALA A 773 2.46 -34.37 4.78
N VAL A 774 2.33 -35.21 3.75
CA VAL A 774 1.02 -35.77 3.34
C VAL A 774 0.29 -36.39 4.54
N GLY A 775 -0.94 -35.94 4.79
CA GLY A 775 -1.81 -36.38 5.89
C GLY A 775 -1.64 -35.64 7.22
N ASP A 776 -0.57 -34.86 7.42
CA ASP A 776 -0.39 -34.06 8.64
C ASP A 776 -1.34 -32.85 8.63
N PRO A 777 -1.87 -32.44 9.80
CA PRO A 777 -2.78 -31.31 9.89
C PRO A 777 -2.05 -29.97 9.76
N ILE A 778 -2.68 -29.05 9.02
CA ILE A 778 -2.36 -27.63 8.91
C ILE A 778 -3.50 -26.86 9.58
N ALA A 779 -3.19 -25.90 10.46
CA ALA A 779 -4.18 -24.94 10.94
C ALA A 779 -4.00 -23.62 10.18
N ALA A 780 -5.01 -23.23 9.40
CA ALA A 780 -5.15 -21.90 8.85
C ALA A 780 -5.97 -21.04 9.81
N THR A 781 -5.43 -19.89 10.18
CA THR A 781 -6.09 -18.89 11.02
C THR A 781 -6.45 -17.71 10.14
N PHE A 782 -7.76 -17.49 9.97
CA PHE A 782 -8.34 -16.35 9.27
C PHE A 782 -8.77 -15.32 10.31
N THR A 783 -8.25 -14.11 10.22
CA THR A 783 -8.64 -13.01 11.11
C THR A 783 -9.31 -11.94 10.28
N ALA A 784 -10.62 -11.76 10.49
CA ALA A 784 -11.38 -10.63 9.97
C ALA A 784 -11.31 -9.48 10.99
N ALA A 785 -10.98 -8.29 10.55
CA ALA A 785 -10.87 -7.08 11.35
C ALA A 785 -11.76 -5.98 10.77
N ASN A 786 -12.15 -5.02 11.60
CA ASN A 786 -12.64 -3.74 11.12
C ASN A 786 -11.67 -2.66 11.60
N ASP A 787 -10.80 -2.19 10.71
CA ASP A 787 -9.80 -1.16 10.99
C ASP A 787 -10.39 0.26 10.83
N GLY A 788 -11.64 0.36 10.35
CA GLY A 788 -12.33 1.61 10.06
C GLY A 788 -13.12 2.17 11.25
N PRO A 789 -13.57 3.43 11.15
CA PRO A 789 -14.16 4.16 12.28
C PRO A 789 -15.62 3.80 12.57
N VAL A 790 -16.34 3.19 11.61
CA VAL A 790 -17.77 2.82 11.76
C VAL A 790 -17.92 1.31 11.88
N PRO A 791 -18.90 0.79 12.66
CA PRO A 791 -19.19 -0.64 12.68
C PRO A 791 -19.50 -1.20 11.29
N ALA A 792 -18.78 -2.27 10.91
CA ALA A 792 -19.06 -3.03 9.70
C ALA A 792 -20.27 -3.95 9.95
N ARG A 793 -21.27 -3.89 9.07
CA ARG A 793 -22.53 -4.65 9.21
C ARG A 793 -22.60 -5.79 8.22
N GLU A 794 -23.28 -6.87 8.60
CA GLU A 794 -23.48 -8.07 7.76
C GLU A 794 -22.17 -8.59 7.15
N VAL A 795 -21.11 -8.62 7.96
CA VAL A 795 -19.77 -8.99 7.48
C VAL A 795 -19.74 -10.48 7.13
N ALA A 796 -19.33 -10.79 5.91
CA ALA A 796 -19.16 -12.15 5.42
C ALA A 796 -17.67 -12.44 5.21
N LEU A 797 -17.12 -13.31 6.07
CA LEU A 797 -15.81 -13.93 5.87
C LEU A 797 -16.03 -15.22 5.09
N VAL A 798 -15.46 -15.32 3.89
CA VAL A 798 -15.47 -16.52 3.06
C VAL A 798 -14.06 -17.08 3.00
N THR A 799 -13.93 -18.38 3.19
CA THR A 799 -12.63 -19.06 3.20
C THR A 799 -12.58 -20.18 2.17
N ALA A 800 -11.45 -20.29 1.50
CA ALA A 800 -11.20 -21.30 0.48
C ALA A 800 -9.86 -22.00 0.75
N LEU A 801 -9.83 -23.31 0.55
CA LEU A 801 -8.63 -24.14 0.64
C LEU A 801 -8.38 -24.79 -0.71
N ALA A 802 -7.12 -25.06 -1.04
CA ALA A 802 -6.75 -25.75 -2.26
C ALA A 802 -7.55 -27.07 -2.46
N PRO A 803 -7.91 -27.42 -3.71
CA PRO A 803 -8.65 -28.64 -4.00
C PRO A 803 -8.03 -29.90 -3.39
N GLY A 804 -8.87 -30.76 -2.81
CA GLY A 804 -8.42 -31.99 -2.15
C GLY A 804 -8.06 -31.84 -0.67
N ALA A 805 -8.19 -30.64 -0.09
CA ALA A 805 -8.14 -30.44 1.35
C ALA A 805 -9.27 -31.21 2.06
N VAL A 806 -8.95 -31.84 3.18
CA VAL A 806 -9.91 -32.52 4.06
C VAL A 806 -9.96 -31.77 5.39
N VAL A 807 -11.05 -31.07 5.64
CA VAL A 807 -11.26 -30.30 6.88
C VAL A 807 -11.55 -31.24 8.06
N ALA A 808 -10.79 -31.12 9.13
CA ALA A 808 -10.95 -31.89 10.37
C ALA A 808 -11.81 -31.14 11.40
N SER A 809 -11.62 -29.82 11.51
CA SER A 809 -12.40 -28.95 12.38
C SER A 809 -12.30 -27.50 11.89
N ALA A 810 -13.38 -26.74 12.06
CA ALA A 810 -13.39 -25.30 11.84
C ALA A 810 -14.25 -24.61 12.89
N GLU A 811 -13.70 -23.63 13.59
CA GLU A 811 -14.41 -22.90 14.65
C GLU A 811 -13.86 -21.49 14.86
N ALA A 812 -14.72 -20.58 15.31
CA ALA A 812 -14.29 -19.26 15.78
C ALA A 812 -13.68 -19.39 17.19
N THR A 813 -12.46 -18.90 17.38
CA THR A 813 -11.72 -19.01 18.63
C THR A 813 -11.81 -17.76 19.50
N SER A 814 -12.12 -16.61 18.90
CA SER A 814 -12.31 -15.32 19.58
C SER A 814 -13.04 -14.32 18.68
N GLY A 815 -13.66 -13.31 19.28
CA GLY A 815 -14.31 -12.21 18.58
C GLY A 815 -15.80 -12.04 18.93
N PRO A 816 -16.53 -11.21 18.17
CA PRO A 816 -17.95 -10.95 18.39
C PRO A 816 -18.83 -12.18 18.12
N PRO A 817 -20.12 -12.12 18.47
CA PRO A 817 -21.08 -13.14 18.06
C PRO A 817 -21.08 -13.33 16.54
N ALA A 818 -20.74 -14.54 16.08
CA ALA A 818 -20.70 -14.89 14.67
C ALA A 818 -21.29 -16.30 14.45
N THR A 819 -21.81 -16.54 13.25
CA THR A 819 -22.23 -17.87 12.81
C THR A 819 -21.20 -18.41 11.82
N CYS A 820 -20.43 -19.40 12.23
CA CYS A 820 -19.35 -19.97 11.43
C CYS A 820 -19.68 -21.39 10.97
N ALA A 821 -19.33 -21.72 9.73
CA ALA A 821 -19.55 -23.02 9.15
C ALA A 821 -18.53 -24.04 9.71
N ALA A 822 -18.96 -25.27 10.00
CA ALA A 822 -18.07 -26.30 10.56
C ALA A 822 -17.22 -27.01 9.50
N ASP A 823 -17.53 -26.81 8.23
CA ASP A 823 -16.83 -27.35 7.06
C ASP A 823 -15.70 -26.45 6.55
N GLY A 824 -15.46 -25.30 7.20
CA GLY A 824 -14.35 -24.42 6.86
C GLY A 824 -14.64 -23.43 5.74
N THR A 825 -15.91 -23.16 5.39
CA THR A 825 -16.24 -22.20 4.31
C THR A 825 -16.35 -20.74 4.77
N GLY A 826 -16.31 -20.47 6.08
CA GLY A 826 -16.26 -19.10 6.62
C GLY A 826 -17.29 -18.78 7.70
N CYS A 827 -17.57 -17.49 7.90
CA CYS A 827 -18.42 -16.95 8.95
C CYS A 827 -19.29 -15.77 8.48
N THR A 828 -20.48 -15.63 9.05
CA THR A 828 -21.30 -14.41 8.98
C THR A 828 -21.33 -13.71 10.33
N ILE A 829 -20.99 -12.43 10.36
CA ILE A 829 -20.88 -11.60 11.56
C ILE A 829 -21.91 -10.45 11.43
N PRO A 830 -22.92 -10.35 12.30
CA PRO A 830 -23.95 -9.32 12.17
C PRO A 830 -23.38 -7.89 12.24
N VAL A 831 -22.47 -7.64 13.19
CA VAL A 831 -21.78 -6.37 13.38
C VAL A 831 -20.36 -6.66 13.88
N LEU A 832 -19.37 -6.01 13.26
CA LEU A 832 -17.98 -5.98 13.70
C LEU A 832 -17.62 -4.54 14.05
N ALA A 833 -17.48 -4.23 15.34
CA ALA A 833 -17.24 -2.87 15.81
C ALA A 833 -15.86 -2.33 15.38
N PRO A 834 -15.63 -1.01 15.39
CA PRO A 834 -14.31 -0.43 15.12
C PRO A 834 -13.22 -1.05 15.99
N LEU A 835 -12.10 -1.41 15.37
CA LEU A 835 -10.94 -2.09 15.98
C LEU A 835 -11.25 -3.49 16.57
N GLU A 836 -12.44 -4.04 16.31
CA GLU A 836 -12.82 -5.38 16.73
C GLU A 836 -12.35 -6.42 15.69
N THR A 837 -12.03 -7.63 16.16
CA THR A 837 -11.59 -8.72 15.29
C THR A 837 -12.33 -10.02 15.58
N LEU A 838 -12.60 -10.81 14.54
CA LEU A 838 -13.01 -12.21 14.62
C LEU A 838 -11.83 -13.09 14.19
N THR A 839 -11.53 -14.13 14.96
CA THR A 839 -10.55 -15.17 14.58
C THR A 839 -11.24 -16.50 14.33
N TYR A 840 -11.08 -17.03 13.12
CA TYR A 840 -11.65 -18.29 12.66
C TYR A 840 -10.53 -19.25 12.26
N VAL A 841 -10.45 -20.42 12.90
CA VAL A 841 -9.38 -21.40 12.70
C VAL A 841 -9.93 -22.61 11.98
N VAL A 842 -9.36 -22.93 10.82
CA VAL A 842 -9.67 -24.12 10.01
C VAL A 842 -8.48 -25.08 10.06
N THR A 843 -8.67 -26.26 10.66
CA THR A 843 -7.68 -27.34 10.65
C THR A 843 -8.00 -28.33 9.55
N PHE A 844 -7.08 -28.55 8.62
CA PHE A 844 -7.26 -29.41 7.46
C PHE A 844 -5.99 -30.22 7.15
N SER A 845 -6.10 -31.26 6.32
CA SER A 845 -4.93 -31.99 5.80
C SER A 845 -5.14 -32.38 4.34
N HIS A 846 -4.06 -32.76 3.65
CA HIS A 846 -4.13 -33.25 2.28
C HIS A 846 -3.75 -34.73 2.17
N PRO A 847 -4.51 -35.53 1.41
CA PRO A 847 -4.23 -36.95 1.19
C PRO A 847 -3.15 -37.20 0.12
N ALA A 848 -2.67 -36.16 -0.57
CA ALA A 848 -1.66 -36.22 -1.62
C ALA A 848 -0.72 -35.01 -1.56
N GLU A 849 0.35 -35.03 -2.36
CA GLU A 849 1.23 -33.88 -2.50
C GLU A 849 0.51 -32.69 -3.14
N VAL A 850 0.88 -31.50 -2.67
CA VAL A 850 0.41 -30.21 -3.20
C VAL A 850 1.61 -29.27 -3.21
N ALA A 851 1.93 -28.70 -4.36
CA ALA A 851 2.93 -27.64 -4.48
C ALA A 851 2.20 -26.32 -4.72
N GLY A 852 2.47 -25.31 -3.91
CA GLY A 852 1.80 -24.01 -3.99
C GLY A 852 0.28 -24.08 -3.73
N GLY A 853 -0.15 -24.94 -2.80
CA GLY A 853 -1.54 -24.91 -2.33
C GLY A 853 -1.81 -23.58 -1.65
N VAL A 854 -3.03 -23.03 -1.78
CA VAL A 854 -3.38 -21.74 -1.20
C VAL A 854 -4.52 -21.91 -0.20
N ALA A 855 -4.37 -21.28 0.97
CA ALA A 855 -5.47 -20.97 1.87
C ALA A 855 -5.82 -19.50 1.67
N ALA A 856 -7.01 -19.22 1.15
CA ALA A 856 -7.48 -17.88 0.82
C ALA A 856 -8.65 -17.49 1.72
N GLY A 857 -8.66 -16.25 2.18
CA GLY A 857 -9.77 -15.63 2.88
C GLY A 857 -10.18 -14.37 2.15
N THR A 858 -11.48 -14.15 2.02
CA THR A 858 -12.06 -12.88 1.55
C THR A 858 -13.07 -12.39 2.57
N VAL A 859 -13.09 -11.10 2.85
CA VAL A 859 -14.07 -10.47 3.74
C VAL A 859 -14.83 -9.39 2.98
N SER A 860 -16.09 -9.21 3.34
CA SER A 860 -16.97 -8.19 2.74
C SER A 860 -17.98 -7.72 3.79
N ALA A 861 -18.53 -6.53 3.63
CA ALA A 861 -19.53 -5.96 4.52
C ALA A 861 -20.67 -5.28 3.72
N SER A 862 -21.79 -5.04 4.41
CA SER A 862 -22.87 -4.18 3.92
C SER A 862 -22.60 -2.70 4.17
N THR A 863 -21.80 -2.36 5.18
CA THR A 863 -21.25 -1.00 5.33
C THR A 863 -20.26 -0.75 4.20
N VAL A 864 -20.28 0.45 3.61
CA VAL A 864 -19.27 0.87 2.63
C VAL A 864 -17.89 0.70 3.24
N ASP A 865 -17.04 0.01 2.50
CA ASP A 865 -15.63 -0.14 2.79
C ASP A 865 -14.88 0.65 1.71
N PRO A 866 -14.00 1.61 2.03
CA PRO A 866 -13.16 2.33 1.10
C PRO A 866 -11.75 1.72 1.01
N ASN A 867 -11.47 0.56 1.65
CA ASN A 867 -10.25 -0.23 1.48
C ASN A 867 -10.54 -1.74 1.22
N LEU A 868 -10.03 -2.30 0.11
CA LEU A 868 -10.51 -3.51 -0.66
C LEU A 868 -9.24 -4.31 -0.90
N THR A 869 -8.10 -3.62 -0.93
CA THR A 869 -6.77 -4.20 -1.06
C THR A 869 -6.46 -5.16 0.09
N ASN A 870 -7.07 -4.96 1.25
CA ASN A 870 -6.98 -5.80 2.44
C ASN A 870 -8.19 -6.74 2.63
N ASN A 871 -9.14 -6.78 1.68
CA ASN A 871 -10.35 -7.60 1.78
C ASN A 871 -10.12 -9.02 1.28
N SER A 872 -8.92 -9.30 0.78
CA SER A 872 -8.47 -10.64 0.42
C SER A 872 -7.07 -10.90 0.97
N ALA A 873 -6.84 -12.12 1.43
CA ALA A 873 -5.52 -12.56 1.85
C ALA A 873 -5.32 -14.04 1.52
N GLU A 874 -4.09 -14.36 1.12
CA GLU A 874 -3.70 -15.70 0.73
C GLU A 874 -2.46 -16.13 1.49
N ALA A 875 -2.43 -17.40 1.90
CA ALA A 875 -1.26 -18.03 2.48
C ALA A 875 -0.90 -19.29 1.69
N PRO A 876 0.21 -19.29 0.93
CA PRO A 876 0.66 -20.46 0.21
C PRO A 876 1.26 -21.50 1.17
N TYR A 877 1.05 -22.77 0.86
CA TYR A 877 1.61 -23.91 1.56
C TYR A 877 1.98 -25.04 0.62
N ASP A 878 2.97 -25.82 1.05
CA ASP A 878 3.39 -27.02 0.36
C ASP A 878 3.10 -28.25 1.21
N VAL A 879 2.55 -29.28 0.57
CA VAL A 879 2.38 -30.62 1.11
C VAL A 879 3.31 -31.54 0.32
N VAL A 880 4.36 -32.01 0.99
CA VAL A 880 5.39 -32.82 0.36
C VAL A 880 5.27 -34.28 0.80
N SER A 881 5.45 -35.21 -0.13
CA SER A 881 5.67 -36.60 0.22
C SER A 881 7.08 -36.68 0.78
N VAL A 882 7.19 -37.08 2.04
CA VAL A 882 8.50 -37.29 2.64
C VAL A 882 9.05 -38.60 2.05
N PRO A 883 10.13 -38.59 1.24
CA PRO A 883 10.74 -39.83 0.84
C PRO A 883 11.45 -40.39 2.07
N LEU A 884 10.93 -41.48 2.64
CA LEU A 884 11.66 -42.30 3.60
C LEU A 884 12.77 -43.07 2.86
N THR A 885 13.78 -42.38 2.33
CA THR A 885 15.08 -43.02 2.06
C THR A 885 15.84 -43.12 3.36
N PRO A 886 16.24 -44.31 3.81
CA PRO A 886 16.98 -44.42 5.04
C PRO A 886 18.35 -43.71 4.90
N ARG A 887 18.63 -42.74 5.77
CA ARG A 887 19.89 -41.96 5.77
C ARG A 887 20.70 -42.27 7.02
N SER A 888 21.89 -42.83 6.80
CA SER A 888 22.97 -42.89 7.80
C SER A 888 24.03 -41.84 7.47
N ASP A 889 24.99 -41.61 8.36
CA ASP A 889 26.18 -40.78 8.07
C ASP A 889 27.38 -41.49 8.73
N VAL A 890 28.16 -42.26 7.95
CA VAL A 890 29.27 -43.07 8.47
C VAL A 890 30.60 -42.36 8.27
N ALA A 891 31.20 -41.90 9.36
CA ALA A 891 32.51 -41.25 9.35
C ALA A 891 33.62 -42.21 9.79
N VAL A 892 34.81 -42.09 9.19
CA VAL A 892 36.04 -42.73 9.65
C VAL A 892 37.06 -41.69 10.07
N ARG A 893 37.79 -41.95 11.15
CA ARG A 893 38.90 -41.12 11.61
C ARG A 893 40.10 -42.00 11.95
N LEU A 894 41.23 -41.70 11.33
CA LEU A 894 42.51 -42.35 11.57
C LEU A 894 43.36 -41.46 12.49
N LEU A 895 43.95 -42.05 13.53
CA LEU A 895 44.82 -41.36 14.49
C LEU A 895 46.09 -42.20 14.71
N LEU A 896 47.24 -41.56 14.87
CA LEU A 896 48.48 -42.21 15.30
C LEU A 896 48.78 -41.85 16.75
N ASP A 897 49.40 -42.78 17.47
CA ASP A 897 49.97 -42.52 18.80
C ASP A 897 51.05 -41.43 18.75
N GLU A 898 51.92 -41.46 17.74
CA GLU A 898 52.91 -40.43 17.44
C GLU A 898 53.04 -40.19 15.93
N HIS A 899 53.29 -38.92 15.55
CA HIS A 899 53.33 -38.49 14.14
C HIS A 899 54.71 -38.68 13.47
N THR A 900 55.68 -39.32 14.14
CA THR A 900 56.99 -39.62 13.55
C THR A 900 57.41 -41.02 13.95
N GLY A 901 57.75 -41.85 12.97
CA GLY A 901 58.30 -43.19 13.16
C GLY A 901 59.83 -43.19 13.06
N TYR A 902 60.46 -44.28 13.50
CA TYR A 902 61.90 -44.46 13.37
C TYR A 902 62.20 -45.86 12.85
N VAL A 903 63.25 -46.00 12.04
CA VAL A 903 63.58 -47.29 11.42
C VAL A 903 63.82 -48.38 12.48
N GLY A 904 63.07 -49.47 12.36
CA GLY A 904 63.07 -50.60 13.29
C GLY A 904 62.17 -50.44 14.52
N GLY A 905 61.41 -49.36 14.62
CA GLY A 905 60.41 -49.11 15.65
C GLY A 905 59.00 -49.63 15.29
N GLN A 906 58.05 -49.30 16.17
CA GLN A 906 56.62 -49.55 15.97
C GLN A 906 55.78 -48.33 16.39
N ARG A 907 54.63 -48.17 15.72
CA ARG A 907 53.59 -47.19 16.02
C ARG A 907 52.24 -47.86 16.14
N VAL A 908 51.26 -47.18 16.72
CA VAL A 908 49.89 -47.67 16.85
C VAL A 908 48.94 -46.72 16.15
N ALA A 909 48.24 -47.23 15.13
CA ALA A 909 47.19 -46.51 14.43
C ALA A 909 45.81 -46.90 15.00
N GLN A 910 45.02 -45.92 15.40
CA GLN A 910 43.61 -46.07 15.78
C GLN A 910 42.69 -45.74 14.61
N VAL A 911 41.88 -46.72 14.18
CA VAL A 911 40.83 -46.54 13.18
C VAL A 911 39.50 -46.44 13.91
N ARG A 912 38.85 -45.27 13.85
CA ARG A 912 37.58 -44.97 14.53
C ARG A 912 36.47 -44.84 13.51
N VAL A 913 35.40 -45.61 13.63
CA VAL A 913 34.23 -45.58 12.74
C VAL A 913 32.99 -45.21 13.52
N ARG A 914 32.26 -44.16 13.12
CA ARG A 914 31.07 -43.67 13.83
C ARG A 914 29.93 -43.38 12.88
N ASN A 915 28.71 -43.69 13.32
CA ASN A 915 27.50 -43.23 12.64
C ASN A 915 27.01 -41.90 13.28
N HIS A 916 27.14 -40.79 12.56
CA HIS A 916 26.64 -39.47 12.94
C HIS A 916 25.17 -39.23 12.52
N GLY A 917 24.60 -40.14 11.73
CA GLY A 917 23.27 -40.02 11.16
C GLY A 917 22.15 -40.44 12.11
N PRO A 918 20.90 -40.05 11.82
CA PRO A 918 19.75 -40.32 12.69
C PRO A 918 19.27 -41.78 12.63
N GLN A 919 19.75 -42.60 11.69
CA GLN A 919 19.31 -43.99 11.50
C GLN A 919 20.48 -44.97 11.46
N THR A 920 20.20 -46.25 11.73
CA THR A 920 21.20 -47.34 11.71
C THR A 920 21.81 -47.53 10.33
N ALA A 921 23.14 -47.44 10.24
CA ALA A 921 23.92 -47.78 9.05
C ALA A 921 24.01 -49.30 8.92
N LEU A 922 23.71 -49.88 7.75
CA LEU A 922 23.78 -51.32 7.47
C LEU A 922 24.97 -51.64 6.55
N GLY A 923 25.48 -52.87 6.61
CA GLY A 923 26.56 -53.33 5.74
C GLY A 923 27.85 -52.49 5.84
N VAL A 924 28.11 -51.89 7.02
CA VAL A 924 29.24 -50.98 7.22
C VAL A 924 30.54 -51.72 6.99
N THR A 925 31.38 -51.22 6.09
CA THR A 925 32.66 -51.82 5.71
C THR A 925 33.77 -50.78 5.80
N VAL A 926 34.84 -51.10 6.53
CA VAL A 926 36.01 -50.23 6.70
C VAL A 926 37.24 -50.88 6.08
N THR A 927 38.06 -50.10 5.38
CA THR A 927 39.32 -50.54 4.76
C THR A 927 40.43 -49.57 5.14
N ALA A 928 41.61 -50.09 5.51
CA ALA A 928 42.80 -49.30 5.77
C ALA A 928 43.90 -49.65 4.75
N THR A 929 44.52 -48.66 4.11
CA THR A 929 45.58 -48.88 3.11
C THR A 929 46.92 -48.53 3.73
N TRP A 930 47.86 -49.48 3.68
CA TRP A 930 49.20 -49.36 4.24
C TRP A 930 50.21 -49.21 3.10
N PRO A 931 50.95 -48.10 3.00
CA PRO A 931 51.90 -47.87 1.93
C PRO A 931 53.08 -48.85 1.99
N ALA A 932 53.71 -49.07 0.83
CA ALA A 932 54.93 -49.88 0.75
C ALA A 932 56.02 -49.29 1.66
N GLY A 933 56.63 -50.14 2.49
CA GLY A 933 57.61 -49.71 3.49
C GLY A 933 57.08 -49.70 4.93
N LEU A 934 55.78 -49.87 5.16
CA LEU A 934 55.19 -50.14 6.48
C LEU A 934 54.71 -51.59 6.57
N VAL A 935 54.70 -52.15 7.78
CA VAL A 935 54.14 -53.49 8.05
C VAL A 935 53.08 -53.38 9.13
N ALA A 936 51.81 -53.51 8.75
CA ALA A 936 50.68 -53.51 9.67
C ALA A 936 50.41 -54.91 10.22
N THR A 937 50.16 -55.00 11.51
CA THR A 937 49.89 -56.25 12.23
C THR A 937 48.82 -56.05 13.30
N VAL A 938 48.16 -57.14 13.67
CA VAL A 938 47.24 -57.12 14.82
C VAL A 938 48.06 -56.86 16.08
N PRO A 939 47.69 -55.87 16.93
CA PRO A 939 48.40 -55.61 18.17
C PRO A 939 48.40 -56.85 19.06
N VAL A 940 49.52 -57.15 19.72
CA VAL A 940 49.55 -58.17 20.77
C VAL A 940 48.94 -57.52 22.02
N PRO A 941 47.88 -58.09 22.64
CA PRO A 941 47.23 -57.47 23.79
C PRO A 941 48.22 -57.24 24.94
N GLY A 942 48.47 -55.97 25.27
CA GLY A 942 49.14 -55.58 26.50
C GLY A 942 48.14 -55.61 27.68
N PRO A 943 48.58 -55.90 28.92
CA PRO A 943 47.69 -56.05 30.07
C PRO A 943 47.33 -54.70 30.71
N ASP A 944 46.96 -53.67 29.93
CA ASP A 944 46.59 -52.35 30.49
C ASP A 944 45.07 -52.28 30.77
N PRO A 945 44.63 -52.19 32.05
CA PRO A 945 43.21 -52.19 32.43
C PRO A 945 42.50 -50.84 32.26
N LEU A 946 43.17 -49.79 31.80
CA LEU A 946 42.61 -48.43 31.74
C LEU A 946 42.01 -48.03 30.39
N VAL A 947 42.07 -48.91 29.38
CA VAL A 947 41.51 -48.66 28.05
C VAL A 947 40.07 -49.24 27.97
N PRO A 948 39.05 -48.45 27.57
CA PRO A 948 37.67 -48.94 27.42
C PRO A 948 37.61 -50.13 26.43
N PRO A 949 36.57 -51.00 26.50
CA PRO A 949 36.55 -52.27 25.77
C PRO A 949 36.69 -52.03 24.26
N GLN A 950 37.89 -52.25 23.74
CA GLN A 950 38.17 -52.19 22.32
C GLN A 950 37.67 -53.49 21.66
N GLN A 951 37.06 -53.38 20.48
CA GLN A 951 36.78 -54.56 19.69
C GLN A 951 38.10 -55.19 19.25
N PRO A 952 38.22 -56.52 19.26
CA PRO A 952 39.43 -57.18 18.75
C PRO A 952 39.63 -56.78 17.29
N THR A 953 40.83 -56.29 16.97
CA THR A 953 41.16 -55.86 15.61
C THR A 953 41.04 -57.04 14.63
N PRO A 954 40.15 -56.96 13.63
CA PRO A 954 39.97 -58.03 12.67
C PRO A 954 41.19 -58.12 11.74
N ALA A 955 41.59 -59.34 11.37
CA ALA A 955 42.81 -59.58 10.59
C ALA A 955 42.80 -58.97 9.17
N CYS A 956 41.62 -58.66 8.62
CA CYS A 956 41.46 -57.95 7.34
C CYS A 956 42.04 -56.53 7.38
N LEU A 957 41.97 -55.84 8.52
CA LEU A 957 42.36 -54.44 8.65
C LEU A 957 43.87 -54.22 8.45
N PRO A 958 44.77 -54.97 9.13
CA PRO A 958 46.20 -54.91 8.83
C PRO A 958 46.57 -55.53 7.47
N ALA A 959 45.75 -56.44 6.91
CA ALA A 959 45.97 -56.98 5.57
C ALA A 959 45.63 -55.97 4.46
N GLY A 960 44.87 -54.92 4.79
CA GLY A 960 44.33 -53.95 3.85
C GLY A 960 43.09 -54.42 3.09
N ASP A 961 42.48 -55.51 3.56
CA ASP A 961 41.24 -56.05 3.01
C ASP A 961 40.01 -55.33 3.62
N PRO A 962 38.89 -55.23 2.89
CA PRO A 962 37.65 -54.67 3.43
C PRO A 962 37.11 -55.47 4.63
N CYS A 963 36.91 -54.81 5.77
CA CYS A 963 36.38 -55.40 6.99
C CYS A 963 34.90 -55.08 7.18
N LEU A 964 34.04 -56.09 7.13
CA LEU A 964 32.61 -55.94 7.40
C LEU A 964 32.34 -55.82 8.91
N LEU A 965 31.76 -54.69 9.32
CA LEU A 965 31.37 -54.38 10.70
C LEU A 965 29.90 -54.74 11.00
N GLY A 966 29.07 -54.88 9.96
CA GLY A 966 27.64 -55.16 10.10
C GLY A 966 26.81 -53.88 10.20
N SER A 967 26.11 -53.67 11.31
CA SER A 967 25.25 -52.51 11.53
C SER A 967 25.78 -51.59 12.62
N LEU A 968 25.73 -50.27 12.42
CA LEU A 968 26.04 -49.26 13.44
C LEU A 968 24.80 -48.40 13.74
N ALA A 969 24.34 -48.41 14.98
CA ALA A 969 23.22 -47.58 15.45
C ALA A 969 23.57 -46.07 15.46
N PRO A 970 22.57 -45.17 15.51
CA PRO A 970 22.82 -43.73 15.61
C PRO A 970 23.74 -43.38 16.79
N GLY A 971 24.83 -42.69 16.50
CA GLY A 971 25.84 -42.29 17.48
C GLY A 971 26.86 -43.36 17.89
N GLU A 972 26.69 -44.62 17.47
CA GLU A 972 27.57 -45.75 17.81
C GLU A 972 28.99 -45.55 17.24
N LEU A 973 30.01 -45.80 18.06
CA LEU A 973 31.44 -45.64 17.75
C LEU A 973 32.17 -46.97 17.96
N VAL A 974 32.87 -47.42 16.92
CA VAL A 974 33.77 -48.57 16.96
C VAL A 974 35.22 -48.11 16.80
N VAL A 975 36.14 -48.69 17.57
CA VAL A 975 37.57 -48.34 17.55
C VAL A 975 38.41 -49.60 17.40
N PHE A 976 39.33 -49.60 16.43
CA PHE A 976 40.33 -50.64 16.19
C PHE A 976 41.74 -50.10 16.34
N GLU A 977 42.65 -50.91 16.85
CA GLU A 977 44.09 -50.60 16.92
C GLU A 977 44.88 -51.48 15.96
N VAL A 978 45.84 -50.88 15.24
CA VAL A 978 46.73 -51.58 14.32
C VAL A 978 48.16 -51.22 14.66
N ALA A 979 48.99 -52.22 14.91
CA ALA A 979 50.42 -52.04 15.14
C ALA A 979 51.14 -51.88 13.79
N VAL A 980 51.85 -50.79 13.61
CA VAL A 980 52.53 -50.39 12.37
C VAL A 980 54.03 -50.43 12.60
N ALA A 981 54.72 -51.43 12.07
CA ALA A 981 56.18 -51.48 12.10
C ALA A 981 56.79 -50.63 10.97
N THR A 982 57.90 -49.96 11.26
CA THR A 982 58.56 -48.97 10.40
C THR A 982 59.95 -49.47 9.96
N PRO A 983 60.04 -50.41 8.99
CA PRO A 983 61.31 -51.03 8.60
C PRO A 983 62.22 -50.17 7.70
N ALA A 984 61.71 -49.10 7.07
CA ALA A 984 62.48 -48.26 6.15
C ALA A 984 62.16 -46.78 6.38
N GLU A 985 63.12 -45.91 6.06
CA GLU A 985 62.98 -44.45 6.11
C GLU A 985 62.11 -43.94 4.94
N GLY A 986 61.33 -42.90 5.18
CA GLY A 986 60.51 -42.24 4.16
C GLY A 986 59.27 -41.58 4.72
N ASP A 987 58.64 -40.74 3.90
CA ASP A 987 57.34 -40.15 4.19
C ASP A 987 56.24 -41.09 3.72
N HIS A 988 55.44 -41.58 4.66
CA HIS A 988 54.36 -42.53 4.40
C HIS A 988 53.00 -41.90 4.67
N THR A 989 52.02 -42.16 3.82
CA THR A 989 50.62 -41.77 4.05
C THR A 989 49.77 -43.02 4.25
N ILE A 990 49.05 -43.09 5.37
CA ILE A 990 48.12 -44.18 5.68
C ILE A 990 46.70 -43.66 5.46
N ASP A 991 45.89 -44.42 4.73
CA ASP A 991 44.51 -44.07 4.42
C ASP A 991 43.52 -45.02 5.07
N ALA A 992 42.37 -44.50 5.49
CA ALA A 992 41.22 -45.30 5.92
C ALA A 992 39.95 -44.81 5.20
N VAL A 993 39.12 -45.75 4.76
CA VAL A 993 37.85 -45.48 4.07
C VAL A 993 36.75 -46.32 4.69
N VAL A 994 35.57 -45.73 4.89
CA VAL A 994 34.36 -46.44 5.32
C VAL A 994 33.25 -46.32 4.28
N SER A 995 32.41 -47.35 4.17
CA SER A 995 31.22 -47.37 3.34
C SER A 995 30.08 -48.10 4.06
N SER A 996 28.84 -47.89 3.62
CA SER A 996 27.63 -48.56 4.11
C SER A 996 26.71 -48.89 2.93
N THR A 997 25.84 -49.88 3.09
CA THR A 997 24.73 -50.12 2.15
C THR A 997 23.54 -49.19 2.39
N THR A 998 23.46 -48.56 3.57
CA THR A 998 22.51 -47.46 3.83
C THR A 998 23.08 -46.20 3.18
N VAL A 999 22.21 -45.37 2.57
CA VAL A 999 22.65 -44.16 1.86
C VAL A 999 23.28 -43.17 2.84
N ASP A 1000 24.50 -42.75 2.52
CA ASP A 1000 25.26 -41.74 3.25
C ASP A 1000 25.40 -40.45 2.41
N PRO A 1001 24.67 -39.37 2.74
CA PRO A 1001 24.75 -38.12 2.01
C PRO A 1001 26.01 -37.31 2.35
N ALA A 1002 26.75 -37.64 3.42
CA ALA A 1002 27.87 -36.86 3.95
C ALA A 1002 29.24 -37.45 3.57
N THR A 1003 29.41 -37.80 2.28
CA THR A 1003 30.54 -38.62 1.79
C THR A 1003 31.95 -38.09 2.06
N ALA A 1004 32.08 -36.81 2.45
CA ALA A 1004 33.36 -36.18 2.75
C ALA A 1004 34.05 -36.75 4.00
N ASN A 1005 33.29 -37.23 4.98
CA ASN A 1005 33.84 -37.77 6.24
C ASN A 1005 34.13 -39.29 6.17
N ASN A 1006 33.89 -39.91 5.02
CA ASN A 1006 34.06 -41.35 4.78
C ASN A 1006 35.51 -41.74 4.49
N ARG A 1007 36.43 -40.77 4.46
CA ARG A 1007 37.87 -40.98 4.25
C ARG A 1007 38.68 -40.18 5.25
N SER A 1008 39.74 -40.78 5.80
CA SER A 1008 40.71 -40.13 6.66
C SER A 1008 42.12 -40.59 6.29
N SER A 1009 43.06 -39.65 6.23
CA SER A 1009 44.46 -39.92 5.93
C SER A 1009 45.35 -39.35 7.03
N VAL A 1010 46.48 -40.01 7.31
CA VAL A 1010 47.49 -39.50 8.26
C VAL A 1010 48.88 -39.71 7.68
N GLU A 1011 49.75 -38.73 7.90
CA GLU A 1011 51.17 -38.81 7.50
C GLU A 1011 52.00 -39.39 8.64
N LEU A 1012 52.94 -40.27 8.27
CA LEU A 1012 53.93 -40.89 9.14
C LEU A 1012 55.31 -40.76 8.48
N PRO A 1013 56.04 -39.65 8.68
CA PRO A 1013 57.46 -39.58 8.41
C PRO A 1013 58.21 -40.59 9.26
N VAL A 1014 59.01 -41.46 8.63
CA VAL A 1014 59.91 -42.40 9.31
C VAL A 1014 61.34 -41.93 9.11
N LEU A 1015 62.03 -41.63 10.20
CA LEU A 1015 63.42 -41.16 10.20
C LEU A 1015 64.40 -42.32 10.44
N GLN A 1016 65.63 -42.20 9.91
CA GLN A 1016 66.72 -43.14 10.14
C GLN A 1016 67.69 -42.58 11.21
N PRO A 1017 67.65 -43.07 12.46
CA PRO A 1017 68.58 -42.63 13.48
C PRO A 1017 70.03 -42.92 13.08
N SER A 1018 70.96 -42.04 13.46
CA SER A 1018 72.38 -42.22 13.19
C SER A 1018 73.25 -41.87 14.42
N ILE A 1019 74.42 -42.50 14.54
CA ILE A 1019 75.39 -42.22 15.60
C ILE A 1019 76.80 -42.15 15.01
N ARG A 1020 77.57 -41.13 15.37
CA ARG A 1020 78.96 -40.97 14.95
C ARG A 1020 79.84 -40.38 16.05
N LEU A 1021 81.15 -40.48 15.87
CA LEU A 1021 82.11 -39.80 16.73
C LEU A 1021 82.76 -38.61 16.05
N VAL A 1022 82.95 -37.56 16.83
CA VAL A 1022 83.60 -36.34 16.40
C VAL A 1022 84.78 -36.02 17.35
N PRO A 1023 86.03 -36.03 16.86
CA PRO A 1023 86.47 -36.52 15.55
C PRO A 1023 86.38 -38.06 15.43
N ALA A 1024 86.20 -38.57 14.20
CA ALA A 1024 86.14 -40.01 13.91
C ALA A 1024 87.47 -40.75 14.19
N VAL A 1025 88.59 -40.02 14.25
CA VAL A 1025 89.91 -40.55 14.64
C VAL A 1025 90.31 -39.97 15.98
N ALA A 1026 90.54 -40.83 16.96
CA ALA A 1026 90.78 -40.47 18.35
C ALA A 1026 92.09 -41.06 18.88
N ARG A 1027 92.64 -40.47 19.95
CA ARG A 1027 93.86 -40.94 20.62
C ARG A 1027 93.55 -41.40 22.06
N PRO A 1028 94.28 -42.38 22.61
CA PRO A 1028 94.20 -42.70 24.04
C PRO A 1028 94.48 -41.45 24.90
N GLY A 1029 93.56 -41.14 25.81
CA GLY A 1029 93.55 -39.95 26.65
C GLY A 1029 92.79 -38.74 26.08
N GLN A 1030 92.22 -38.83 24.88
CA GLN A 1030 91.41 -37.78 24.24
C GLN A 1030 89.93 -37.92 24.63
N VAL A 1031 89.23 -36.80 24.79
CA VAL A 1031 87.77 -36.75 24.89
C VAL A 1031 87.20 -36.57 23.48
N VAL A 1032 86.30 -37.46 23.07
CA VAL A 1032 85.56 -37.38 21.80
C VAL A 1032 84.08 -37.17 22.06
N LEU A 1033 83.38 -36.58 21.11
CA LEU A 1033 81.93 -36.39 21.20
C LEU A 1033 81.23 -37.52 20.44
N ALA A 1034 80.41 -38.31 21.14
CA ALA A 1034 79.38 -39.12 20.51
C ALA A 1034 78.21 -38.23 20.15
N TYR A 1035 77.94 -38.15 18.85
CA TYR A 1035 76.96 -37.26 18.26
C TYR A 1035 75.93 -38.09 17.48
N GLY A 1036 74.69 -38.07 17.97
CA GLY A 1036 73.55 -38.73 17.34
C GLY A 1036 72.59 -37.71 16.72
N GLU A 1037 71.99 -38.06 15.59
CA GLU A 1037 71.00 -37.26 14.85
C GLU A 1037 69.80 -38.15 14.50
N ASP A 1038 68.64 -37.50 14.29
CA ASP A 1038 67.37 -38.14 13.91
C ASP A 1038 66.93 -39.27 14.86
N MET A 1039 67.23 -39.10 16.16
CA MET A 1039 66.81 -40.02 17.21
C MET A 1039 65.46 -39.59 17.81
N PRO A 1040 64.64 -40.53 18.32
CA PRO A 1040 63.37 -40.17 18.97
C PRO A 1040 63.59 -39.28 20.21
N PRO A 1041 62.95 -38.10 20.28
CA PRO A 1041 63.09 -37.19 21.42
C PRO A 1041 62.67 -37.80 22.75
N GLY A 1042 63.45 -37.57 23.81
CA GLY A 1042 63.12 -38.07 25.16
C GLY A 1042 63.46 -39.54 25.41
N THR A 1043 63.78 -40.32 24.38
CA THR A 1043 64.14 -41.73 24.48
C THR A 1043 65.42 -41.92 25.28
N GLN A 1044 65.43 -42.98 26.10
CA GLN A 1044 66.61 -43.41 26.83
C GLN A 1044 67.48 -44.30 25.93
N VAL A 1045 68.67 -43.80 25.56
CA VAL A 1045 69.61 -44.50 24.68
C VAL A 1045 70.85 -44.92 25.44
N VAL A 1046 71.23 -46.18 25.30
CA VAL A 1046 72.49 -46.73 25.83
C VAL A 1046 73.53 -46.75 24.72
N LEU A 1047 74.68 -46.11 24.97
CA LEU A 1047 75.83 -46.21 24.10
C LEU A 1047 76.73 -47.36 24.55
N SER A 1048 77.07 -48.24 23.62
CA SER A 1048 78.07 -49.28 23.82
C SER A 1048 79.20 -49.12 22.80
N TRP A 1049 80.36 -49.66 23.13
CA TRP A 1049 81.59 -49.47 22.36
C TRP A 1049 82.41 -50.74 22.38
N ARG A 1050 82.84 -51.23 21.21
CA ARG A 1050 83.65 -52.45 21.08
C ARG A 1050 84.70 -52.32 19.95
N PRO A 1051 85.91 -52.90 20.12
CA PRO A 1051 86.53 -53.39 21.37
C PRO A 1051 86.90 -52.27 22.37
N GLY A 1052 86.88 -52.52 23.69
CA GLY A 1052 87.46 -51.59 24.69
C GLY A 1052 86.82 -51.59 26.09
N VAL A 1053 87.34 -50.74 27.00
CA VAL A 1053 86.83 -50.56 28.38
C VAL A 1053 85.89 -49.35 28.42
N VAL A 1054 84.60 -49.60 28.54
CA VAL A 1054 83.56 -48.56 28.57
C VAL A 1054 83.30 -48.13 30.02
N LEU A 1055 83.55 -46.86 30.35
CA LEU A 1055 82.80 -46.20 31.42
C LEU A 1055 81.37 -46.13 30.91
N ARG A 1056 80.42 -46.89 31.48
CA ARG A 1056 79.01 -46.81 31.06
C ARG A 1056 78.49 -45.43 31.46
N PRO A 1057 78.30 -44.46 30.54
CA PRO A 1057 77.40 -43.37 30.87
C PRO A 1057 76.04 -44.04 31.17
N GLY A 1058 75.28 -43.51 32.13
CA GLY A 1058 73.89 -43.91 32.28
C GLY A 1058 73.13 -43.76 30.95
N PRO A 1059 71.88 -44.22 30.86
CA PRO A 1059 71.11 -43.97 29.66
C PRO A 1059 71.07 -42.46 29.40
N LEU A 1060 71.31 -42.10 28.13
CA LEU A 1060 71.30 -40.73 27.68
C LEU A 1060 69.90 -40.43 27.18
N THR A 1061 69.32 -39.33 27.65
CA THR A 1061 68.08 -38.81 27.10
C THR A 1061 68.39 -38.10 25.79
N VAL A 1062 67.71 -38.49 24.71
CA VAL A 1062 67.73 -37.75 23.44
C VAL A 1062 67.13 -36.36 23.65
N ALA A 1063 67.78 -35.32 23.15
CA ALA A 1063 67.28 -33.96 23.25
C ALA A 1063 66.01 -33.75 22.41
N PRO A 1064 65.21 -32.70 22.69
CA PRO A 1064 64.00 -32.40 21.93
C PRO A 1064 64.21 -32.24 20.42
N ASP A 1065 65.42 -31.88 19.99
CA ASP A 1065 65.81 -31.74 18.57
C ASP A 1065 66.24 -33.07 17.91
N GLY A 1066 66.03 -34.20 18.60
CA GLY A 1066 66.42 -35.52 18.11
C GLY A 1066 67.93 -35.79 18.18
N THR A 1067 68.71 -34.95 18.86
CA THR A 1067 70.16 -35.12 18.96
C THR A 1067 70.62 -35.71 20.29
N ILE A 1068 71.73 -36.46 20.25
CA ILE A 1068 72.49 -36.85 21.45
C ILE A 1068 73.89 -36.26 21.35
N ARG A 1069 74.36 -35.62 22.43
CA ARG A 1069 75.73 -35.11 22.53
C ARG A 1069 76.35 -35.60 23.83
N ASN A 1070 77.23 -36.60 23.76
CA ASN A 1070 77.89 -37.13 24.95
C ASN A 1070 79.40 -37.20 24.82
N SER A 1071 80.11 -36.66 25.80
CA SER A 1071 81.57 -36.67 25.82
C SER A 1071 82.08 -38.01 26.35
N ILE A 1072 82.87 -38.72 25.55
CA ILE A 1072 83.45 -40.01 25.89
C ILE A 1072 84.98 -39.84 26.02
N LEU A 1073 85.53 -40.19 27.19
CA LEU A 1073 86.98 -40.25 27.39
C LEU A 1073 87.52 -41.58 26.88
N ILE A 1074 88.41 -41.54 25.89
CA ILE A 1074 89.19 -42.72 25.48
C ILE A 1074 90.27 -42.96 26.54
N VAL A 1075 90.20 -44.04 27.30
CA VAL A 1075 91.11 -44.29 28.43
C VAL A 1075 92.56 -44.52 27.97
N ARG A 1076 93.55 -44.15 28.80
CA ARG A 1076 94.98 -44.22 28.42
C ARG A 1076 95.50 -45.64 28.15
N ARG A 1077 94.81 -46.69 28.63
CA ARG A 1077 95.14 -48.11 28.40
C ARG A 1077 94.24 -48.77 27.35
N GLU A 1078 93.50 -47.97 26.58
CA GLU A 1078 92.61 -48.49 25.54
C GLU A 1078 93.42 -49.18 24.43
N GLN A 1079 92.84 -50.21 23.82
CA GLN A 1079 93.45 -50.87 22.66
C GLN A 1079 93.48 -49.90 21.46
N LEU A 1080 94.32 -50.17 20.46
CA LEU A 1080 94.36 -49.41 19.19
C LEU A 1080 93.52 -50.11 18.11
N GLY A 1081 93.16 -49.42 17.04
CA GLY A 1081 92.42 -49.96 15.89
C GLY A 1081 90.98 -49.46 15.75
N GLU A 1082 90.24 -50.05 14.80
CA GLU A 1082 88.85 -49.72 14.48
C GLU A 1082 87.89 -50.08 15.61
N ARG A 1083 86.86 -49.25 15.77
CA ARG A 1083 85.86 -49.29 16.84
C ARG A 1083 84.50 -49.05 16.24
N THR A 1084 83.50 -49.70 16.81
CA THR A 1084 82.11 -49.43 16.51
C THR A 1084 81.44 -48.93 17.78
N ILE A 1085 80.88 -47.71 17.70
CA ILE A 1085 79.93 -47.22 18.69
C ILE A 1085 78.54 -47.70 18.27
N THR A 1086 77.77 -48.24 19.22
CA THR A 1086 76.40 -48.69 19.00
C THR A 1086 75.48 -47.93 19.95
N ALA A 1087 74.46 -47.27 19.41
CA ALA A 1087 73.37 -46.69 20.16
C ALA A 1087 72.18 -47.65 20.16
N THR A 1088 71.62 -47.94 21.33
CA THR A 1088 70.49 -48.85 21.49
C THR A 1088 69.41 -48.20 22.34
N SER A 1089 68.18 -48.12 21.83
CA SER A 1089 67.01 -47.69 22.59
C SER A 1089 66.69 -48.69 23.70
N GLN A 1090 66.35 -48.21 24.91
CA GLN A 1090 65.86 -49.05 26.00
C GLN A 1090 64.40 -49.47 25.83
N THR A 1091 63.63 -48.74 25.02
CA THR A 1091 62.19 -48.92 24.79
C THR A 1091 61.89 -49.49 23.40
N THR A 1092 62.92 -49.96 22.66
CA THR A 1092 62.80 -50.53 21.31
C THR A 1092 62.19 -49.60 20.25
N GLU A 1093 62.19 -48.29 20.50
CA GLU A 1093 61.63 -47.29 19.58
C GLU A 1093 62.36 -47.18 18.24
N PHE A 1094 63.60 -47.67 18.15
CA PHE A 1094 64.36 -47.80 16.90
C PHE A 1094 65.35 -48.97 16.99
N ALA A 1095 65.75 -49.52 15.84
CA ALA A 1095 66.76 -50.59 15.79
C ALA A 1095 68.16 -50.08 16.22
N PRO A 1096 69.05 -50.91 16.78
CA PRO A 1096 70.39 -50.48 17.14
C PRO A 1096 71.14 -49.87 15.95
N VAL A 1097 71.68 -48.66 16.12
CA VAL A 1097 72.44 -47.96 15.07
C VAL A 1097 73.92 -47.91 15.43
N THR A 1098 74.78 -48.02 14.41
CA THR A 1098 76.23 -48.13 14.59
C THR A 1098 76.97 -47.01 13.87
N GLY A 1099 78.09 -46.56 14.46
CA GLY A 1099 79.02 -45.64 13.86
C GLY A 1099 80.46 -46.11 14.01
N ASP A 1100 81.30 -45.83 13.01
CA ASP A 1100 82.70 -46.25 13.02
C ASP A 1100 83.61 -45.18 13.63
N ALA A 1101 84.70 -45.65 14.24
CA ALA A 1101 85.73 -44.83 14.83
C ALA A 1101 87.10 -45.52 14.81
N LEU A 1102 88.18 -44.74 14.80
CA LEU A 1102 89.55 -45.27 14.74
C LEU A 1102 90.39 -44.73 15.91
N VAL A 1103 90.96 -45.62 16.73
CA VAL A 1103 91.85 -45.24 17.84
C VAL A 1103 93.32 -45.48 17.46
N VAL A 1104 94.13 -44.42 17.43
CA VAL A 1104 95.54 -44.46 16.98
C VAL A 1104 96.54 -44.00 18.05
N LEU A 1105 97.81 -44.42 17.91
CA LEU A 1105 98.90 -43.99 18.79
C LEU A 1105 99.17 -42.49 18.69
N ARG A 1106 99.67 -41.91 19.78
CA ARG A 1106 99.97 -40.47 19.92
C ARG A 1106 100.92 -39.92 18.84
N THR A 1107 101.71 -40.78 18.21
CA THR A 1107 102.72 -40.47 17.18
C THR A 1107 102.26 -40.71 15.74
N MET A 1108 101.04 -41.22 15.51
CA MET A 1108 100.50 -41.41 14.16
C MET A 1108 99.47 -40.33 13.83
N SER A 1109 99.74 -39.55 12.78
CA SER A 1109 98.73 -38.73 12.10
C SER A 1109 97.85 -39.62 11.21
N PRO A 1110 96.62 -39.20 10.86
CA PRO A 1110 95.69 -40.01 10.07
C PRO A 1110 96.37 -40.54 8.81
N PRO A 1111 96.32 -41.86 8.54
CA PRO A 1111 96.82 -42.39 7.28
C PRO A 1111 95.82 -41.99 6.20
N HIS A 1112 96.07 -40.91 5.45
CA HIS A 1112 95.62 -40.67 4.06
C HIS A 1112 95.91 -39.23 3.58
N LEU A 1113 97.18 -38.79 3.64
CA LEU A 1113 97.67 -37.69 2.80
C LEU A 1113 98.99 -38.05 2.10
N VAL A 1114 99.06 -39.29 1.58
CA VAL A 1114 100.10 -39.68 0.61
C VAL A 1114 99.40 -40.38 -0.56
N GLY A 1115 99.10 -39.61 -1.60
CA GLY A 1115 98.78 -40.11 -2.94
C GLY A 1115 97.50 -39.55 -3.57
N ARG A 1116 97.68 -38.73 -4.63
CA ARG A 1116 96.73 -38.25 -5.67
C ARG A 1116 96.04 -36.91 -5.39
N GLY A 1117 96.13 -35.88 -6.24
CA GLY A 1117 96.55 -35.85 -7.66
C GLY A 1117 95.41 -36.26 -8.57
#